data_AF-A0AAN7I2Z3-F1
#
_entry.id   AF-A0AAN7I2Z3-F1
#
_cell.length_a   1.000
_cell.length_b   1.000
_cell.length_c   1.000
_cell.angle_alpha   90.00
_cell.angle_beta   90.00
_cell.angle_gamma   90.00
#
_symmetry.space_group_name_H-M   'P 1'
#
loop_
_entity.id
_entity.type
_entity.pdbx_description
1 polymer ?
#
loop_
_entity_poly.entity_id
_entity_poly.type
_entity_poly.pdbx_seq_one_letter_code
_entity_poly.pdbx_strand_id
1 'polypeptide(L)'
;MGDFNYQYKDRRVDGTLTSAPVEWTDLLDDYFIDVFGEDKHNTWHSGSNSGILDYIFCSSNAHHLVTSTNQQYLSPAWTDHELLGFSFRYQDANGRGPGNWKANPFLACNKTFRKALAEFLIDSEARLAEIKRFSTPQQQWDWIKAEVKMFIKQYQMEDLNWRKQQLHRLLSKRNKMMRHKKTRGLVFQGLDTVNQQIQSLQHSLAEIEILKAGKFWREHGEKSPGFLKRSVVSRENRRSIVELRNPTTGDLCQDQPSISNIATNFYTSLFTPEALDSTSLSVIIRNIPGHLKLNSEQQESLMMPIDVEELLTDSKQTRRLSSPGPDGLPYEILYLVMKFPPFHDLIQLVYNEALKKGKFPPSWNESVMCLLYKKGDPAEMKNYRPLSLANSDYKLFTRNINRRIMEVSSNLISRHQLGFIPGRFIAENGMICQLLMEDAQRKWSIAEQQENDPSFNTLDYDIGLLLDQEKAYDRVNLEYLRKVLGKFGFPRPIIKCISKLMGDNLIRININGHLSTEVAKLRGLKQGDPLSPVLYNLAFEPFLLAILHDRQFQGYLMGTARTKLLCYADDALVFIHDSNDLTRLQLHMARYCAASNAKFNNAKVEAFSVSGRDTWDMWDGPLSQMGITHLHSVEDDEPLTYLGFPLVQSRIQRVHFMGALVTKIKTAIQIHSGRSLSVVGKATVLNSLLLSKLWYILRVTPLTQADFKQLRSLAIQFLRRNIFPVIPWKVWTLPKDKGGLGVVDIQIQASALYFRWLHPLLVQDQDVIDSHPVSYLLSYHIRNVNGYPHHQIPLLFPSARRTKGLKKQRTGTVDMLYRTVDYLPKLFDAAPINSATAMALPLQAAFYVPPSSSLVVPLKVKEMMVSDVFQYDALLNFVHWRDTRDPSLLRWKRAPSTVFRGLASGTLKFQPYFLPVCNPAPVVDPGVSFAPLVDQFCLHDGQSLRNAQASAKTFRLSVLSSVEQPLVLQNVSAANWKFFWSLSLTYIQRNVIYRFIAGCIPSRSRLHYMMPAFFESHNCPVCLSPNETASHLLFDCPSKEKVWQGVIFEFLWPTTSITDIKEALLSLDFSDIWYSQVKGIHPYRILLITLSQIWLAHMRFVFDGTIFVPEAILVHIHSTVRQTVDEDQIHSLL
;
A
#
# COMPACT_ATOMS: atom_id res chain seq x y z
N MET A 1 -5.25 20.08 -40.42
CA MET A 1 -4.42 20.16 -41.62
C MET A 1 -4.99 19.19 -42.63
N GLY A 2 -4.99 19.60 -43.89
CA GLY A 2 -5.43 18.80 -45.01
C GLY A 2 -4.87 19.40 -46.28
N ASP A 3 -4.73 18.56 -47.30
CA ASP A 3 -4.54 19.00 -48.67
C ASP A 3 -5.93 19.35 -49.24
N PHE A 4 -6.08 20.57 -49.75
CA PHE A 4 -7.36 21.12 -50.20
C PHE A 4 -7.35 21.27 -51.73
N ASN A 5 -7.56 20.16 -52.44
CA ASN A 5 -7.73 20.20 -53.89
C ASN A 5 -9.13 20.73 -54.23
N TYR A 6 -9.20 21.89 -54.88
CA TYR A 6 -10.44 22.45 -55.42
C TYR A 6 -10.60 22.05 -56.89
N GLN A 7 -11.70 21.39 -57.23
CA GLN A 7 -12.03 21.03 -58.60
C GLN A 7 -13.11 21.97 -59.15
N TYR A 8 -12.77 22.75 -60.18
CA TYR A 8 -13.70 23.65 -60.86
C TYR A 8 -14.84 22.85 -61.51
N LYS A 9 -16.10 23.22 -61.24
CA LYS A 9 -17.28 22.60 -61.86
C LYS A 9 -17.52 23.07 -63.30
N ASP A 10 -17.26 24.35 -63.60
CA ASP A 10 -17.59 24.95 -64.89
C ASP A 10 -16.35 25.59 -65.54
N ARG A 11 -16.09 25.23 -66.80
CA ARG A 11 -15.12 25.93 -67.67
C ARG A 11 -15.80 27.14 -68.31
N ARG A 12 -15.10 28.27 -68.41
CA ARG A 12 -15.55 29.36 -69.29
C ARG A 12 -15.49 28.88 -70.74
N VAL A 13 -16.32 29.48 -71.60
CA VAL A 13 -16.44 29.12 -73.03
C VAL A 13 -15.13 29.37 -73.80
N ASP A 14 -14.26 30.24 -73.29
CA ASP A 14 -12.92 30.51 -73.81
C ASP A 14 -11.83 29.50 -73.34
N GLY A 15 -12.23 28.45 -72.61
CA GLY A 15 -11.32 27.44 -72.07
C GLY A 15 -10.61 27.84 -70.78
N THR A 16 -10.83 29.04 -70.25
CA THR A 16 -10.24 29.48 -68.98
C THR A 16 -11.04 28.94 -67.79
N LEU A 17 -10.34 28.55 -66.72
CA LEU A 17 -10.97 28.16 -65.47
C LEU A 17 -11.54 29.42 -64.79
N THR A 18 -12.75 29.35 -64.24
CA THR A 18 -13.25 30.40 -63.34
C THR A 18 -12.32 30.49 -62.13
N SER A 19 -12.08 31.68 -61.57
CA SER A 19 -11.43 31.77 -60.26
C SER A 19 -12.23 31.00 -59.22
N ALA A 20 -11.58 30.49 -58.17
CA ALA A 20 -12.31 29.83 -57.09
C ALA A 20 -13.40 30.78 -56.55
N PRO A 21 -14.58 30.28 -56.16
CA PRO A 21 -15.64 31.13 -55.62
C PRO A 21 -15.10 31.99 -54.49
N VAL A 22 -15.50 33.27 -54.44
CA VAL A 22 -15.05 34.20 -53.40
C VAL A 22 -15.37 33.62 -52.01
N GLU A 23 -16.50 32.93 -51.84
CA GLU A 23 -16.83 32.30 -50.57
C GLU A 23 -15.87 31.14 -50.19
N TRP A 24 -15.24 30.49 -51.17
CA TRP A 24 -14.24 29.43 -50.94
C TRP A 24 -12.87 30.02 -50.60
N THR A 25 -12.46 31.08 -51.31
CA THR A 25 -11.22 31.80 -50.98
C THR A 25 -11.32 32.47 -49.62
N ASP A 26 -12.44 33.12 -49.32
CA ASP A 26 -12.71 33.75 -48.02
C ASP A 26 -12.69 32.70 -46.90
N LEU A 27 -13.26 31.51 -47.12
CA LEU A 27 -13.19 30.41 -46.14
C LEU A 27 -11.75 29.98 -45.85
N LEU A 28 -10.91 29.87 -46.89
CA LEU A 28 -9.50 29.51 -46.71
C LEU A 28 -8.75 30.63 -45.98
N ASP A 29 -8.95 31.88 -46.37
CA ASP A 29 -8.26 33.05 -45.80
C ASP A 29 -8.70 33.35 -44.36
N ASP A 30 -9.99 33.17 -44.02
CA ASP A 30 -10.52 33.47 -42.68
C ASP A 30 -10.14 32.42 -41.63
N TYR A 31 -10.05 31.15 -42.04
CA TYR A 31 -9.96 30.03 -41.08
C TYR A 31 -8.66 29.24 -41.17
N PHE A 32 -7.90 29.39 -42.25
CA PHE A 32 -6.70 28.62 -42.50
C PHE A 32 -5.51 29.52 -42.83
N ILE A 33 -4.32 29.06 -42.48
CA ILE A 33 -3.05 29.73 -42.73
C ILE A 33 -2.17 28.71 -43.42
N ASP A 34 -1.58 29.11 -44.55
CA ASP A 34 -0.58 28.32 -45.25
C ASP A 34 0.67 28.19 -44.37
N VAL A 35 1.01 26.96 -44.02
CA VAL A 35 2.09 26.60 -43.11
C VAL A 35 3.46 26.94 -43.70
N PHE A 36 3.59 27.02 -45.02
CA PHE A 36 4.86 27.32 -45.69
C PHE A 36 5.09 28.81 -45.94
N GLY A 37 4.09 29.67 -45.72
CA GLY A 37 4.26 31.13 -45.85
C GLY A 37 4.81 31.53 -47.24
N GLU A 38 5.91 32.27 -47.29
CA GLU A 38 6.58 32.65 -48.55
C GLU A 38 7.63 31.63 -49.04
N ASP A 39 8.02 30.65 -48.22
CA ASP A 39 9.04 29.63 -48.51
C ASP A 39 8.50 28.46 -49.37
N LYS A 40 7.65 28.75 -50.37
CA LYS A 40 7.08 27.72 -51.26
C LYS A 40 7.97 27.50 -52.48
N HIS A 41 8.14 26.25 -52.89
CA HIS A 41 8.78 25.90 -54.15
C HIS A 41 7.79 25.24 -55.10
N ASN A 42 8.04 25.37 -56.40
CA ASN A 42 7.24 24.71 -57.42
C ASN A 42 7.33 23.20 -57.23
N THR A 43 6.20 22.54 -56.98
CA THR A 43 6.13 21.07 -56.83
C THR A 43 5.79 20.36 -58.13
N TRP A 44 5.53 21.11 -59.20
CA TRP A 44 5.19 20.57 -60.51
C TRP A 44 5.94 21.27 -61.62
N HIS A 45 6.39 20.48 -62.60
CA HIS A 45 7.16 20.95 -63.75
C HIS A 45 6.71 20.24 -65.03
N SER A 46 6.38 21.00 -66.06
CA SER A 46 6.08 20.48 -67.40
C SER A 46 6.70 21.37 -68.48
N GLY A 47 7.83 20.94 -69.04
CA GLY A 47 8.58 21.70 -70.04
C GLY A 47 9.16 22.98 -69.45
N SER A 48 8.80 24.14 -70.02
CA SER A 48 9.19 25.46 -69.48
C SER A 48 8.25 25.99 -68.39
N ASN A 49 7.15 25.29 -68.11
CA ASN A 49 6.18 25.71 -67.12
C ASN A 49 6.42 24.99 -65.79
N SER A 50 6.26 25.72 -64.69
CA SER A 50 6.34 25.18 -63.34
C SER A 50 5.37 25.89 -62.44
N GLY A 51 4.84 25.20 -61.44
CA GLY A 51 3.88 25.77 -60.49
C GLY A 51 3.85 25.02 -59.17
N ILE A 52 3.16 25.62 -58.19
CA ILE A 52 2.94 25.04 -56.87
C ILE A 52 1.57 24.37 -56.91
N LEU A 53 1.53 23.05 -56.72
CA LEU A 53 0.27 22.30 -56.63
C LEU A 53 -0.03 21.87 -55.19
N ASP A 54 0.99 21.70 -54.35
CA ASP A 54 0.83 21.20 -52.98
C ASP A 54 0.85 22.34 -51.97
N TYR A 55 -0.28 22.58 -51.31
CA TYR A 55 -0.43 23.56 -50.25
C TYR A 55 -0.79 22.88 -48.93
N ILE A 56 -0.14 23.28 -47.84
CA ILE A 56 -0.41 22.71 -46.52
C ILE A 56 -0.98 23.79 -45.62
N PHE A 57 -2.26 23.63 -45.28
CA PHE A 57 -2.98 24.60 -44.46
C PHE A 57 -3.17 24.13 -43.01
N CYS A 58 -2.97 25.04 -42.06
CA CYS A 58 -3.26 24.88 -40.64
C CYS A 58 -4.37 25.84 -40.22
N SER A 59 -5.21 25.49 -39.24
CA SER A 59 -6.23 26.46 -38.79
C SER A 59 -5.57 27.68 -38.14
N SER A 60 -6.17 28.86 -38.30
CA SER A 60 -5.71 30.11 -37.67
C SER A 60 -5.48 29.98 -36.16
N ASN A 61 -6.37 29.26 -35.46
CA ASN A 61 -6.26 28.96 -34.02
C ASN A 61 -5.09 28.04 -33.62
N ALA A 62 -4.42 27.40 -34.57
CA ALA A 62 -3.36 26.42 -34.34
C ALA A 62 -2.01 26.88 -34.89
N HIS A 63 -2.00 27.87 -35.79
CA HIS A 63 -0.80 28.32 -36.49
C HIS A 63 0.28 28.82 -35.52
N HIS A 64 -0.10 29.53 -34.45
CA HIS A 64 0.83 29.99 -33.41
C HIS A 64 1.56 28.85 -32.67
N LEU A 65 1.09 27.61 -32.80
CA LEU A 65 1.73 26.43 -32.21
C LEU A 65 2.71 25.77 -33.20
N VAL A 66 2.74 26.17 -34.47
CA VAL A 66 3.68 25.64 -35.47
C VAL A 66 4.95 26.51 -35.44
N THR A 67 6.10 25.91 -35.12
CA THR A 67 7.34 26.68 -34.79
C THR A 67 8.53 26.44 -35.70
N SER A 68 8.52 25.34 -36.45
CA SER A 68 9.54 25.05 -37.48
C SER A 68 8.87 24.26 -38.57
N THR A 69 9.19 24.54 -39.81
CA THR A 69 8.74 23.83 -41.01
C THR A 69 10.00 23.50 -41.80
N ASN A 70 10.31 22.22 -41.95
CA ASN A 70 11.39 21.76 -42.82
C ASN A 70 10.75 21.10 -44.03
N GLN A 71 11.18 21.52 -45.21
CA GLN A 71 10.69 21.02 -46.49
C GLN A 71 11.83 20.27 -47.18
N GLN A 72 11.52 19.09 -47.70
CA GLN A 72 12.42 18.28 -48.51
C GLN A 72 11.71 17.94 -49.79
N TYR A 73 12.32 18.35 -50.89
CA TYR A 73 11.87 18.04 -52.23
C TYR A 73 12.77 16.92 -52.77
N LEU A 74 12.16 15.78 -53.04
CA LEU A 74 12.87 14.63 -53.62
C LEU A 74 12.81 14.71 -55.14
N SER A 75 13.95 14.40 -55.77
CA SER A 75 14.25 14.68 -57.19
C SER A 75 13.11 14.30 -58.17
N PRO A 76 12.81 15.16 -59.17
CA PRO A 76 11.80 14.92 -60.20
C PRO A 76 12.22 13.89 -61.27
N ALA A 77 13.32 13.17 -61.08
CA ALA A 77 13.81 12.21 -62.08
C ALA A 77 12.80 11.08 -62.42
N TRP A 78 11.78 10.87 -61.58
CA TRP A 78 10.80 9.78 -61.73
C TRP A 78 9.39 10.26 -62.08
N THR A 79 9.03 11.54 -61.89
CA THR A 79 7.70 12.09 -62.20
C THR A 79 7.76 13.60 -62.48
N ASP A 80 6.76 14.16 -63.16
CA ASP A 80 6.59 15.62 -63.38
C ASP A 80 6.18 16.39 -62.10
N HIS A 81 6.02 15.66 -60.99
CA HIS A 81 5.84 16.17 -59.64
C HIS A 81 7.08 15.92 -58.75
N GLU A 82 7.51 16.95 -58.04
CA GLU A 82 8.46 16.78 -56.92
C GLU A 82 7.72 16.22 -55.72
N LEU A 83 8.24 15.14 -55.12
CA LEU A 83 7.66 14.59 -53.92
C LEU A 83 8.01 15.51 -52.73
N LEU A 84 7.01 16.24 -52.24
CA LEU A 84 7.13 17.11 -51.07
C LEU A 84 7.04 16.31 -49.77
N GLY A 85 8.17 16.15 -49.09
CA GLY A 85 8.23 15.76 -47.70
C GLY A 85 8.30 16.99 -46.80
N PHE A 86 7.39 17.14 -45.85
CA PHE A 86 7.47 18.23 -44.88
C PHE A 86 7.38 17.73 -43.44
N SER A 87 8.06 18.42 -42.54
CA SER A 87 7.98 18.17 -41.10
C SER A 87 7.84 19.49 -40.37
N PHE A 88 7.02 19.53 -39.33
CA PHE A 88 6.86 20.71 -38.51
C PHE A 88 6.75 20.36 -37.04
N ARG A 89 7.12 21.31 -36.16
CA ARG A 89 7.00 21.13 -34.71
C ARG A 89 5.79 21.87 -34.19
N TYR A 90 4.93 21.13 -33.50
CA TYR A 90 3.84 21.68 -32.70
C TYR A 90 4.36 21.96 -31.28
N GLN A 91 4.36 23.21 -30.86
CA GLN A 91 4.57 23.58 -29.48
C GLN A 91 3.31 23.19 -28.70
N ASP A 92 3.44 22.29 -27.72
CA ASP A 92 2.37 22.09 -26.75
C ASP A 92 2.14 23.43 -26.02
N ALA A 93 0.89 23.87 -25.90
CA ALA A 93 0.53 25.10 -25.18
C ALA A 93 1.04 25.09 -23.72
N ASN A 94 1.41 23.90 -23.20
CA ASN A 94 1.99 23.72 -21.86
C ASN A 94 3.52 23.54 -21.85
N GLY A 95 4.23 23.69 -22.98
CA GLY A 95 5.69 23.58 -23.08
C GLY A 95 6.28 22.17 -22.88
N ARG A 96 5.42 21.14 -22.83
CA ARG A 96 5.79 19.77 -22.48
C ARG A 96 6.16 18.93 -23.72
N GLY A 97 7.15 18.05 -23.58
CA GLY A 97 7.53 17.11 -24.63
C GLY A 97 6.56 15.92 -24.73
N PRO A 98 6.57 15.19 -25.86
CA PRO A 98 5.66 14.06 -26.12
C PRO A 98 5.88 12.86 -25.18
N GLY A 99 7.02 12.81 -24.49
CA GLY A 99 7.39 11.71 -23.60
C GLY A 99 7.67 10.41 -24.35
N ASN A 100 7.82 9.32 -23.59
CA ASN A 100 8.01 7.99 -24.15
C ASN A 100 6.66 7.31 -24.43
N TRP A 101 6.51 6.75 -25.64
CA TRP A 101 5.31 6.01 -26.04
C TRP A 101 5.13 4.73 -25.21
N LYS A 102 3.87 4.36 -24.93
CA LYS A 102 3.51 3.17 -24.14
C LYS A 102 2.25 2.54 -24.70
N ALA A 103 2.27 1.22 -24.94
CA ALA A 103 1.08 0.48 -25.31
C ALA A 103 0.05 0.49 -24.17
N ASN A 104 -1.25 0.51 -24.50
CA ASN A 104 -2.32 0.37 -23.51
C ASN A 104 -2.39 -1.10 -23.04
N PRO A 105 -2.07 -1.40 -21.77
CA PRO A 105 -2.06 -2.78 -21.28
C PRO A 105 -3.45 -3.44 -21.30
N PHE A 106 -4.55 -2.68 -21.33
CA PHE A 106 -5.90 -3.23 -21.43
C PHE A 106 -6.20 -3.89 -22.78
N LEU A 107 -5.42 -3.59 -23.83
CA LEU A 107 -5.56 -4.25 -25.12
C LEU A 107 -5.34 -5.77 -25.01
N ALA A 108 -4.48 -6.22 -24.09
CA ALA A 108 -4.25 -7.65 -23.87
C ALA A 108 -5.51 -8.41 -23.44
N CYS A 109 -6.51 -7.73 -22.84
CA CYS A 109 -7.79 -8.33 -22.49
C CYS A 109 -8.81 -8.30 -23.65
N ASN A 110 -8.61 -7.41 -24.64
CA ASN A 110 -9.53 -7.25 -25.75
C ASN A 110 -9.46 -8.45 -26.70
N LYS A 111 -10.60 -9.08 -26.99
CA LYS A 111 -10.71 -10.25 -27.89
C LYS A 111 -10.32 -9.90 -29.33
N THR A 112 -10.76 -8.76 -29.86
CA THR A 112 -10.49 -8.36 -31.25
C THR A 112 -9.00 -8.04 -31.45
N PHE A 113 -8.40 -7.32 -30.51
CA PHE A 113 -6.96 -7.06 -30.50
C PHE A 113 -6.14 -8.35 -30.44
N ARG A 114 -6.49 -9.30 -29.56
CA ARG A 114 -5.78 -10.58 -29.44
C ARG A 114 -5.80 -11.38 -30.74
N LYS A 115 -6.94 -11.40 -31.44
CA LYS A 115 -7.06 -12.06 -32.74
C LYS A 115 -6.15 -11.39 -33.79
N ALA A 116 -6.24 -10.07 -33.92
CA ALA A 116 -5.43 -9.30 -34.87
C ALA A 116 -3.92 -9.44 -34.57
N LEU A 117 -3.53 -9.42 -33.29
CA LEU A 117 -2.14 -9.64 -32.90
C LEU A 117 -1.66 -11.06 -33.28
N ALA A 118 -2.48 -12.10 -33.06
CA ALA A 118 -2.10 -13.46 -33.43
C ALA A 118 -1.88 -13.62 -34.94
N GLU A 119 -2.76 -13.05 -35.76
CA GLU A 119 -2.62 -13.03 -37.23
C GLU A 119 -1.33 -12.29 -37.65
N PHE A 120 -1.05 -11.15 -37.03
CA PHE A 120 0.18 -10.39 -37.26
C PHE A 120 1.45 -11.18 -36.88
N LEU A 121 1.43 -11.92 -35.77
CA LEU A 121 2.59 -12.70 -35.33
C LEU A 121 2.90 -13.88 -36.27
N ILE A 122 1.87 -14.52 -36.84
CA ILE A 122 2.04 -15.58 -37.85
C ILE A 122 2.74 -15.03 -39.11
N ASP A 123 2.31 -13.85 -39.57
CA ASP A 123 2.92 -13.17 -40.71
C ASP A 123 4.37 -12.70 -40.42
N SER A 124 4.63 -12.28 -39.18
CA SER A 124 5.97 -11.89 -38.72
C SER A 124 6.95 -13.07 -38.64
N GLU A 125 6.46 -14.28 -38.34
CA GLU A 125 7.27 -15.50 -38.34
C GLU A 125 7.86 -15.80 -39.73
N ALA A 126 7.06 -15.65 -40.78
CA ALA A 126 7.50 -15.87 -42.15
C ALA A 126 8.67 -14.93 -42.52
N ARG A 127 8.55 -13.63 -42.18
CA ARG A 127 9.63 -12.65 -42.37
C ARG A 127 10.86 -12.93 -41.52
N LEU A 128 10.69 -13.41 -40.30
CA LEU A 128 11.80 -13.76 -39.41
C LEU A 128 12.71 -14.84 -40.02
N ALA A 129 12.14 -15.81 -40.74
CA ALA A 129 12.89 -16.88 -41.39
C ALA A 129 13.88 -16.35 -42.44
N GLU A 130 13.56 -15.25 -43.12
CA GLU A 130 14.41 -14.61 -44.13
C GLU A 130 15.62 -13.91 -43.50
N ILE A 131 15.41 -13.22 -42.37
CA ILE A 131 16.43 -12.41 -41.69
C ILE A 131 17.33 -13.26 -40.78
N LYS A 132 16.89 -14.48 -40.42
CA LYS A 132 17.59 -15.40 -39.50
C LYS A 132 19.05 -15.68 -39.89
N ARG A 133 19.38 -15.64 -41.18
CA ARG A 133 20.74 -15.92 -41.71
C ARG A 133 21.74 -14.78 -41.49
N PHE A 134 21.26 -13.55 -41.31
CA PHE A 134 22.10 -12.33 -41.27
C PHE A 134 22.09 -11.62 -39.92
N SER A 135 21.43 -12.19 -38.91
CA SER A 135 21.17 -11.55 -37.63
C SER A 135 21.47 -12.50 -36.47
N THR A 136 21.91 -11.93 -35.35
CA THR A 136 22.04 -12.67 -34.10
C THR A 136 20.66 -12.94 -33.48
N PRO A 137 20.50 -13.97 -32.62
CA PRO A 137 19.26 -14.20 -31.88
C PRO A 137 18.78 -12.95 -31.10
N GLN A 138 19.73 -12.19 -30.56
CA GLN A 138 19.47 -10.94 -29.83
C GLN A 138 18.84 -9.87 -30.72
N GLN A 139 19.36 -9.69 -31.94
CA GLN A 139 18.81 -8.74 -32.92
C GLN A 139 17.45 -9.19 -33.45
N GLN A 140 17.28 -10.50 -33.68
CA GLN A 140 16.00 -11.09 -34.09
C GLN A 140 14.89 -10.78 -33.07
N TRP A 141 15.18 -10.92 -31.78
CA TRP A 141 14.21 -10.61 -30.73
C TRP A 141 13.85 -9.12 -30.66
N ASP A 142 14.83 -8.23 -30.79
CA ASP A 142 14.57 -6.79 -30.83
C ASP A 142 13.76 -6.36 -32.06
N TRP A 143 13.98 -7.02 -33.20
CA TRP A 143 13.23 -6.79 -34.43
C TRP A 143 11.74 -7.19 -34.27
N ILE A 144 11.46 -8.38 -33.72
CA ILE A 144 10.07 -8.81 -33.42
C ILE A 144 9.36 -7.79 -32.53
N LYS A 145 10.03 -7.32 -31.46
CA LYS A 145 9.45 -6.30 -30.57
C LYS A 145 9.18 -4.98 -31.28
N ALA A 146 10.07 -4.57 -32.20
CA ALA A 146 9.90 -3.34 -32.98
C ALA A 146 8.69 -3.44 -33.93
N GLU A 147 8.52 -4.57 -34.61
CA GLU A 147 7.35 -4.86 -35.45
C GLU A 147 6.04 -4.84 -34.63
N VAL A 148 6.01 -5.54 -33.50
CA VAL A 148 4.85 -5.56 -32.59
C VAL A 148 4.52 -4.15 -32.09
N LYS A 149 5.54 -3.34 -31.74
CA LYS A 149 5.35 -1.94 -31.34
C LYS A 149 4.64 -1.12 -32.43
N MET A 150 5.04 -1.29 -33.69
CA MET A 150 4.44 -0.56 -34.81
C MET A 150 3.00 -1.00 -35.06
N PHE A 151 2.73 -2.30 -35.06
CA PHE A 151 1.37 -2.85 -35.16
C PHE A 151 0.45 -2.27 -34.07
N ILE A 152 0.90 -2.26 -32.81
CA ILE A 152 0.09 -1.75 -31.69
C ILE A 152 -0.19 -0.26 -31.83
N LYS A 153 0.81 0.54 -32.26
CA LYS A 153 0.61 1.98 -32.49
C LYS A 153 -0.53 2.22 -33.48
N GLN A 154 -0.50 1.52 -34.61
CA GLN A 154 -1.52 1.64 -35.65
C GLN A 154 -2.90 1.24 -35.11
N TYR A 155 -3.01 0.05 -34.50
CA TYR A 155 -4.27 -0.44 -33.92
C TYR A 155 -4.84 0.53 -32.87
N GLN A 156 -4.00 1.05 -31.98
CA GLN A 156 -4.43 1.98 -30.93
C GLN A 156 -4.96 3.30 -31.49
N MET A 157 -4.33 3.83 -32.54
CA MET A 157 -4.78 5.07 -33.17
C MET A 157 -6.14 4.90 -33.81
N GLU A 158 -6.35 3.81 -34.55
CA GLU A 158 -7.63 3.47 -35.17
C GLU A 158 -8.75 3.28 -34.12
N ASP A 159 -8.47 2.51 -33.07
CA ASP A 159 -9.39 2.23 -31.97
C ASP A 159 -9.77 3.51 -31.18
N LEU A 160 -8.82 4.41 -30.94
CA LEU A 160 -9.08 5.70 -30.29
C LEU A 160 -9.94 6.64 -31.16
N ASN A 161 -9.64 6.73 -32.45
CA ASN A 161 -10.39 7.55 -33.40
C ASN A 161 -11.83 7.05 -33.52
N TRP A 162 -12.01 5.74 -33.66
CA TRP A 162 -13.32 5.11 -33.67
C TRP A 162 -14.12 5.45 -32.40
N ARG A 163 -13.53 5.28 -31.20
CA ARG A 163 -14.23 5.60 -29.93
C ARG A 163 -14.68 7.05 -29.83
N LYS A 164 -13.81 8.01 -30.21
CA LYS A 164 -14.15 9.44 -30.18
C LYS A 164 -15.31 9.75 -31.12
N GLN A 165 -15.24 9.26 -32.36
CA GLN A 165 -16.29 9.46 -33.36
C GLN A 165 -17.62 8.82 -32.92
N GLN A 166 -17.60 7.59 -32.40
CA GLN A 166 -18.80 6.93 -31.88
C GLN A 166 -19.40 7.67 -30.68
N LEU A 167 -18.59 8.15 -29.74
CA LEU A 167 -19.09 8.92 -28.60
C LEU A 167 -19.75 10.23 -29.05
N HIS A 168 -19.13 10.97 -29.97
CA HIS A 168 -19.73 12.18 -30.54
C HIS A 168 -21.04 11.89 -31.26
N ARG A 169 -21.08 10.84 -32.08
CA ARG A 169 -22.28 10.39 -32.79
C ARG A 169 -23.41 10.04 -31.81
N LEU A 170 -23.12 9.29 -30.75
CA LEU A 170 -24.11 8.89 -29.75
C LEU A 170 -24.60 10.06 -28.90
N LEU A 171 -23.72 10.97 -28.49
CA LEU A 171 -24.11 12.21 -27.78
C LEU A 171 -24.99 13.11 -28.64
N SER A 172 -24.67 13.24 -29.93
CA SER A 172 -25.50 13.97 -30.90
C SER A 172 -26.87 13.31 -31.05
N LYS A 173 -26.92 11.97 -31.19
CA LYS A 173 -28.17 11.19 -31.22
C LYS A 173 -29.00 11.41 -29.96
N ARG A 174 -28.41 11.33 -28.77
CA ARG A 174 -29.07 11.60 -27.48
C ARG A 174 -29.66 13.01 -27.43
N ASN A 175 -28.88 14.02 -27.80
CA ASN A 175 -29.34 15.41 -27.79
C ASN A 175 -30.48 15.66 -28.79
N LYS A 176 -30.43 15.01 -29.97
CA LYS A 176 -31.51 15.06 -30.97
C LYS A 176 -32.80 14.43 -30.44
N MET A 177 -32.69 13.30 -29.73
CA MET A 177 -33.83 12.62 -29.09
C MET A 177 -34.45 13.48 -27.97
N MET A 178 -33.64 14.11 -27.12
CA MET A 178 -34.09 14.99 -26.04
C MET A 178 -34.84 16.25 -26.53
N ARG A 179 -34.59 16.70 -27.77
CA ARG A 179 -35.23 17.88 -28.36
C ARG A 179 -36.63 17.61 -28.94
N HIS A 180 -37.02 16.34 -29.15
CA HIS A 180 -38.33 16.00 -29.70
C HIS A 180 -39.43 16.01 -28.60
N LYS A 181 -40.36 16.97 -28.67
CA LYS A 181 -41.44 17.14 -27.68
C LYS A 181 -42.67 16.22 -27.87
N LYS A 182 -42.88 15.63 -29.06
CA LYS A 182 -44.18 15.04 -29.46
C LYS A 182 -44.39 13.55 -29.15
N THR A 183 -43.35 12.79 -28.75
CA THR A 183 -43.46 11.33 -28.53
C THR A 183 -42.60 10.88 -27.34
N ARG A 184 -42.96 11.31 -26.12
CA ARG A 184 -42.16 11.00 -24.92
C ARG A 184 -42.00 9.47 -24.68
N GLY A 185 -43.06 8.68 -24.79
CA GLY A 185 -43.03 7.23 -24.46
C GLY A 185 -42.01 6.38 -25.22
N LEU A 186 -41.99 6.45 -26.56
CA LEU A 186 -41.05 5.69 -27.43
C LEU A 186 -39.63 6.29 -27.45
N VAL A 187 -39.51 7.61 -27.25
CA VAL A 187 -38.21 8.30 -27.20
C VAL A 187 -37.42 7.88 -25.96
N PHE A 188 -38.07 7.60 -24.82
CA PHE A 188 -37.40 7.17 -23.59
C PHE A 188 -36.71 5.80 -23.73
N GLN A 189 -37.33 4.80 -24.37
CA GLN A 189 -36.71 3.47 -24.58
C GLN A 189 -35.44 3.53 -25.45
N GLY A 190 -35.49 4.27 -26.56
CA GLY A 190 -34.31 4.44 -27.42
C GLY A 190 -33.23 5.35 -26.81
N LEU A 191 -33.60 6.25 -25.89
CA LEU A 191 -32.67 7.11 -25.16
C LEU A 191 -31.82 6.30 -24.17
N ASP A 192 -32.41 5.30 -23.51
CA ASP A 192 -31.72 4.45 -22.54
C ASP A 192 -30.65 3.57 -23.20
N THR A 193 -30.94 2.97 -24.36
CA THR A 193 -29.93 2.22 -25.13
C THR A 193 -28.76 3.12 -25.55
N VAL A 194 -29.05 4.35 -26.00
CA VAL A 194 -28.01 5.32 -26.36
C VAL A 194 -27.21 5.76 -25.11
N ASN A 195 -27.87 5.95 -23.97
CA ASN A 195 -27.22 6.29 -22.71
C ASN A 195 -26.31 5.16 -22.21
N GLN A 196 -26.72 3.90 -22.32
CA GLN A 196 -25.90 2.73 -21.98
C GLN A 196 -24.66 2.62 -22.89
N GLN A 197 -24.81 2.83 -24.20
CA GLN A 197 -23.68 2.85 -25.14
C GLN A 197 -22.70 3.99 -24.82
N ILE A 198 -23.22 5.18 -24.50
CA ILE A 198 -22.41 6.31 -24.02
C ILE A 198 -21.70 5.94 -22.72
N GLN A 199 -22.39 5.34 -21.76
CA GLN A 199 -21.84 4.94 -20.47
C GLN A 199 -20.72 3.91 -20.63
N SER A 200 -20.88 2.92 -21.52
CA SER A 200 -19.85 1.92 -21.82
C SER A 200 -18.59 2.55 -22.42
N LEU A 201 -18.74 3.44 -23.41
CA LEU A 201 -17.61 4.17 -24.01
C LEU A 201 -16.95 5.10 -22.98
N GLN A 202 -17.72 5.82 -22.18
CA GLN A 202 -17.22 6.68 -21.12
C GLN A 202 -16.52 5.88 -20.02
N HIS A 203 -17.00 4.69 -19.69
CA HIS A 203 -16.38 3.78 -18.73
C HIS A 203 -15.00 3.34 -19.23
N SER A 204 -14.89 2.93 -20.50
CA SER A 204 -13.61 2.57 -21.13
C SER A 204 -12.64 3.77 -21.18
N LEU A 205 -13.11 4.96 -21.57
CA LEU A 205 -12.28 6.17 -21.56
C LEU A 205 -11.83 6.55 -20.14
N ALA A 206 -12.70 6.39 -19.14
CA ALA A 206 -12.35 6.62 -17.75
C ALA A 206 -11.27 5.64 -17.27
N GLU A 207 -11.23 4.40 -17.76
CA GLU A 207 -10.15 3.45 -17.43
C GLU A 207 -8.79 3.90 -17.95
N ILE A 208 -8.73 4.47 -19.16
CA ILE A 208 -7.51 5.06 -19.70
C ILE A 208 -7.08 6.28 -18.87
N GLU A 209 -8.01 7.15 -18.51
CA GLU A 209 -7.73 8.31 -17.65
C GLU A 209 -7.28 7.90 -16.22
N ILE A 210 -7.80 6.77 -15.70
CA ILE A 210 -7.36 6.19 -14.42
C ILE A 210 -5.90 5.71 -14.51
N LEU A 211 -5.51 5.06 -15.60
CA LEU A 211 -4.11 4.67 -15.84
C LEU A 211 -3.20 5.90 -15.84
N LYS A 212 -3.58 6.96 -16.54
CA LYS A 212 -2.85 8.23 -16.56
C LYS A 212 -2.77 8.87 -15.18
N ALA A 213 -3.85 8.80 -14.39
CA ALA A 213 -3.90 9.30 -13.01
C ALA A 213 -3.01 8.49 -12.04
N GLY A 214 -2.62 7.26 -12.41
CA GLY A 214 -1.83 6.36 -11.56
C GLY A 214 -2.58 5.89 -10.31
N LYS A 215 -3.92 5.80 -10.37
CA LYS A 215 -4.78 5.38 -9.24
C LYS A 215 -5.24 3.93 -9.44
N PHE A 216 -4.76 3.03 -8.60
CA PHE A 216 -5.06 1.58 -8.69
C PHE A 216 -6.18 1.13 -7.75
N TRP A 217 -6.55 1.94 -6.76
CA TRP A 217 -7.56 1.59 -5.76
C TRP A 217 -8.95 1.71 -6.35
N ARG A 218 -9.63 0.56 -6.44
CA ARG A 218 -11.02 0.47 -6.91
C ARG A 218 -11.97 0.67 -5.73
N GLU A 219 -12.96 1.52 -5.93
CA GLU A 219 -14.28 1.31 -5.33
C GLU A 219 -15.11 0.57 -6.38
N HIS A 220 -15.83 -0.47 -5.98
CA HIS A 220 -16.68 -1.24 -6.88
C HIS A 220 -17.78 -0.31 -7.43
N GLY A 221 -17.56 0.28 -8.61
CA GLY A 221 -18.53 1.11 -9.34
C GLY A 221 -18.50 2.62 -9.07
N GLU A 222 -17.79 3.13 -8.04
CA GLU A 222 -17.83 4.55 -7.67
C GLU A 222 -16.74 5.38 -8.40
N LYS A 223 -16.98 5.70 -9.68
CA LYS A 223 -16.07 6.53 -10.51
C LYS A 223 -16.52 8.00 -10.51
N SER A 224 -15.67 8.92 -10.04
CA SER A 224 -15.87 10.37 -10.18
C SER A 224 -14.92 10.94 -11.25
N PRO A 225 -15.39 11.20 -12.48
CA PRO A 225 -14.54 11.70 -13.58
C PRO A 225 -13.83 13.02 -13.25
N GLY A 226 -14.51 13.95 -12.57
CA GLY A 226 -13.92 15.23 -12.17
C GLY A 226 -12.78 15.07 -11.16
N PHE A 227 -12.91 14.14 -10.21
CA PHE A 227 -11.82 13.81 -9.29
C PHE A 227 -10.62 13.21 -10.03
N LEU A 228 -10.85 12.31 -10.99
CA LEU A 228 -9.79 11.66 -11.76
C LEU A 228 -9.00 12.68 -12.58
N LYS A 229 -9.67 13.55 -13.34
CA LYS A 229 -9.03 14.61 -14.13
C LYS A 229 -8.17 15.55 -13.28
N ARG A 230 -8.71 16.06 -12.15
CA ARG A 230 -7.93 16.90 -11.22
C ARG A 230 -6.72 16.18 -10.64
N SER A 231 -6.81 14.86 -10.48
CA SER A 231 -5.71 14.04 -9.95
C SER A 231 -4.58 13.83 -10.96
N VAL A 232 -4.92 13.72 -12.25
CA VAL A 232 -3.92 13.71 -13.34
C VAL A 232 -3.15 15.02 -13.31
N VAL A 233 -3.85 16.16 -13.40
CA VAL A 233 -3.24 17.49 -13.40
C VAL A 233 -2.38 17.74 -12.15
N SER A 234 -2.88 17.40 -10.96
CA SER A 234 -2.10 17.55 -9.72
C SER A 234 -0.84 16.68 -9.70
N ARG A 235 -0.90 15.46 -10.26
CA ARG A 235 0.27 14.58 -10.37
C ARG A 235 1.28 15.11 -11.38
N GLU A 236 0.82 15.75 -12.44
CA GLU A 236 1.66 16.35 -13.48
C GLU A 236 2.39 17.58 -12.94
N ASN A 237 1.68 18.49 -12.27
CA ASN A 237 2.28 19.68 -11.67
C ASN A 237 3.38 19.31 -10.65
N ARG A 238 3.16 18.25 -9.85
CA ARG A 238 4.16 17.75 -8.89
C ARG A 238 5.41 17.13 -9.53
N ARG A 239 5.35 16.76 -10.80
CA ARG A 239 6.45 16.11 -11.54
C ARG A 239 7.19 17.07 -12.45
N SER A 240 6.61 18.23 -12.74
CA SER A 240 7.24 19.25 -13.56
C SER A 240 8.46 19.80 -12.84
N ILE A 241 9.58 19.91 -13.54
CA ILE A 241 10.77 20.63 -13.09
C ILE A 241 10.68 22.01 -13.71
N VAL A 242 10.41 23.02 -12.89
CA VAL A 242 10.19 24.39 -13.36
C VAL A 242 11.52 25.11 -13.56
N GLU A 243 12.46 24.92 -12.64
CA GLU A 243 13.77 25.57 -12.68
C GLU A 243 14.84 24.68 -12.04
N LEU A 244 16.09 24.86 -12.46
CA LEU A 244 17.26 24.24 -11.85
C LEU A 244 18.40 25.25 -11.73
N ARG A 245 19.18 25.14 -10.66
CA ARG A 245 20.39 25.93 -10.46
C ARG A 245 21.56 25.31 -11.22
N ASN A 246 22.27 26.11 -11.99
CA ASN A 246 23.53 25.70 -12.62
C ASN A 246 24.62 25.57 -11.54
N PRO A 247 25.24 24.38 -11.36
CA PRO A 247 26.24 24.17 -10.31
C PRO A 247 27.55 24.92 -10.54
N THR A 248 27.84 25.38 -11.76
CA THR A 248 29.07 26.10 -12.11
C THR A 248 28.90 27.61 -11.99
N THR A 249 27.79 28.17 -12.48
CA THR A 249 27.56 29.63 -12.47
C THR A 249 26.74 30.11 -11.28
N GLY A 250 25.93 29.24 -10.66
CA GLY A 250 25.02 29.58 -9.56
C GLY A 250 23.65 30.11 -10.01
N ASP A 251 23.46 30.38 -11.30
CA ASP A 251 22.24 30.96 -11.87
C ASP A 251 21.07 29.97 -11.89
N LEU A 252 19.85 30.50 -11.78
CA LEU A 252 18.61 29.73 -11.94
C LEU A 252 18.19 29.71 -13.41
N CYS A 253 18.12 28.51 -14.00
CA CYS A 253 17.69 28.30 -15.37
C CYS A 253 16.25 27.78 -15.40
N GLN A 254 15.41 28.39 -16.24
CA GLN A 254 13.98 28.03 -16.41
C GLN A 254 13.66 27.50 -17.81
N ASP A 255 14.58 27.67 -18.76
CA ASP A 255 14.43 27.19 -20.12
C ASP A 255 14.75 25.68 -20.22
N GLN A 256 13.95 24.96 -21.01
CA GLN A 256 14.05 23.52 -21.16
C GLN A 256 15.44 23.03 -21.63
N PRO A 257 16.15 23.69 -22.57
CA PRO A 257 17.50 23.29 -22.96
C PRO A 257 18.51 23.34 -21.81
N SER A 258 18.56 24.45 -21.06
CA SER A 258 19.51 24.59 -19.94
C SER A 258 19.22 23.61 -18.81
N ILE A 259 17.95 23.41 -18.44
CA ILE A 259 17.53 22.40 -17.45
C ILE A 259 17.99 21.00 -17.90
N SER A 260 17.85 20.69 -19.20
CA SER A 260 18.28 19.39 -19.75
C SER A 260 19.80 19.21 -19.70
N ASN A 261 20.57 20.28 -19.97
CA ASN A 261 22.02 20.26 -19.89
C ASN A 261 22.52 20.09 -18.44
N ILE A 262 21.94 20.80 -17.47
CA ILE A 262 22.27 20.67 -16.04
C ILE A 262 22.08 19.23 -15.58
N ALA A 263 20.95 18.62 -15.91
CA ALA A 263 20.67 17.23 -15.56
C ALA A 263 21.66 16.26 -16.22
N THR A 264 21.95 16.45 -17.51
CA THR A 264 22.91 15.62 -18.26
C THR A 264 24.29 15.67 -17.62
N ASN A 265 24.84 16.86 -17.38
CA ASN A 265 26.16 17.03 -16.77
C ASN A 265 26.24 16.44 -15.36
N PHE A 266 25.21 16.65 -14.54
CA PHE A 266 25.12 16.09 -13.20
C PHE A 266 25.21 14.56 -13.23
N TYR A 267 24.43 13.90 -14.08
CA TYR A 267 24.43 12.42 -14.15
C TYR A 267 25.66 11.85 -14.83
N THR A 268 26.25 12.54 -15.81
CA THR A 268 27.54 12.16 -16.40
C THR A 268 28.63 12.11 -15.33
N SER A 269 28.72 13.15 -14.48
CA SER A 269 29.66 13.16 -13.35
C SER A 269 29.33 12.06 -12.33
N LEU A 270 28.05 11.89 -11.98
CA LEU A 270 27.62 10.88 -11.01
C LEU A 270 27.95 9.45 -11.47
N PHE A 271 27.84 9.14 -12.76
CA PHE A 271 28.08 7.78 -13.28
C PHE A 271 29.52 7.51 -13.73
N THR A 272 30.42 8.48 -13.59
CA THR A 272 31.85 8.25 -13.85
C THR A 272 32.51 7.61 -12.62
N PRO A 273 33.14 6.43 -12.75
CA PRO A 273 33.83 5.76 -11.63
C PRO A 273 35.10 6.49 -11.21
N GLU A 274 35.44 6.34 -9.92
CA GLU A 274 36.69 6.84 -9.33
C GLU A 274 37.64 5.63 -9.14
N ALA A 275 38.96 5.86 -9.06
CA ALA A 275 39.92 4.77 -8.82
C ALA A 275 39.68 4.13 -7.45
N LEU A 276 39.87 2.80 -7.35
CA LEU A 276 39.74 2.06 -6.09
C LEU A 276 41.09 1.99 -5.38
N ASP A 277 41.09 2.13 -4.05
CA ASP A 277 42.28 1.85 -3.24
C ASP A 277 42.44 0.33 -3.03
N SER A 278 43.53 -0.22 -3.57
CA SER A 278 43.78 -1.67 -3.55
C SER A 278 43.96 -2.24 -2.12
N THR A 279 44.56 -1.45 -1.22
CA THR A 279 44.80 -1.86 0.17
C THR A 279 43.47 -1.97 0.91
N SER A 280 42.66 -0.91 0.91
CA SER A 280 41.33 -0.88 1.53
C SER A 280 40.40 -1.93 0.93
N LEU A 281 40.44 -2.13 -0.38
CA LEU A 281 39.69 -3.19 -1.06
C LEU A 281 40.02 -4.58 -0.49
N SER A 282 41.32 -4.88 -0.33
CA SER A 282 41.75 -6.17 0.23
C SER A 282 41.29 -6.36 1.68
N VAL A 283 41.34 -5.30 2.50
CA VAL A 283 40.93 -5.31 3.91
C VAL A 283 39.42 -5.53 4.04
N ILE A 284 38.61 -4.76 3.30
CA ILE A 284 37.15 -4.86 3.35
C ILE A 284 36.66 -6.25 2.89
N ILE A 285 37.23 -6.79 1.81
CA ILE A 285 36.85 -8.12 1.31
C ILE A 285 37.25 -9.24 2.30
N ARG A 286 38.33 -9.08 3.06
CA ARG A 286 38.75 -10.06 4.09
C ARG A 286 37.74 -10.20 5.22
N ASN A 287 36.89 -9.19 5.45
CA ASN A 287 35.84 -9.27 6.47
C ASN A 287 34.73 -10.28 6.12
N ILE A 288 34.63 -10.73 4.87
CA ILE A 288 33.74 -11.82 4.46
C ILE A 288 34.38 -13.16 4.89
N PRO A 289 33.82 -13.87 5.90
CA PRO A 289 34.34 -15.13 6.38
C PRO A 289 34.30 -16.21 5.30
N GLY A 290 35.23 -17.17 5.37
CA GLY A 290 35.31 -18.26 4.38
C GLY A 290 34.07 -19.16 4.31
N HIS A 291 33.29 -19.25 5.39
CA HIS A 291 32.05 -20.03 5.43
C HIS A 291 30.86 -19.32 4.78
N LEU A 292 30.91 -17.99 4.60
CA LEU A 292 29.89 -17.23 3.87
C LEU A 292 30.18 -17.30 2.37
N LYS A 293 30.10 -18.50 1.81
CA LYS A 293 30.33 -18.76 0.38
C LYS A 293 29.31 -19.77 -0.14
N LEU A 294 28.88 -19.59 -1.38
CA LEU A 294 28.03 -20.56 -2.08
C LEU A 294 28.75 -21.91 -2.23
N ASN A 295 28.04 -22.99 -1.89
CA ASN A 295 28.48 -24.35 -2.17
C ASN A 295 28.26 -24.72 -3.65
N SER A 296 28.74 -25.90 -4.08
CA SER A 296 28.66 -26.32 -5.49
C SER A 296 27.21 -26.45 -6.00
N GLU A 297 26.32 -27.04 -5.20
CA GLU A 297 24.90 -27.21 -5.55
C GLU A 297 24.20 -25.86 -5.76
N GLN A 298 24.45 -24.89 -4.89
CA GLN A 298 23.94 -23.53 -5.02
C GLN A 298 24.53 -22.80 -6.24
N GLN A 299 25.81 -23.04 -6.55
CA GLN A 299 26.43 -22.47 -7.77
C GLN A 299 25.79 -23.04 -9.03
N GLU A 300 25.48 -24.34 -9.05
CA GLU A 300 24.80 -25.02 -10.15
C GLU A 300 23.36 -24.53 -10.32
N SER A 301 22.60 -24.39 -9.22
CA SER A 301 21.21 -23.94 -9.26
C SER A 301 21.06 -22.53 -9.86
N LEU A 302 22.00 -21.62 -9.56
CA LEU A 302 22.05 -20.28 -10.16
C LEU A 302 22.23 -20.33 -11.69
N MET A 303 22.93 -21.35 -12.19
CA MET A 303 23.34 -21.47 -13.59
C MET A 303 22.44 -22.38 -14.45
N MET A 304 21.36 -22.92 -13.88
CA MET A 304 20.39 -23.74 -14.61
C MET A 304 19.89 -23.02 -15.88
N PRO A 305 19.62 -23.73 -16.98
CA PRO A 305 19.03 -23.10 -18.15
C PRO A 305 17.72 -22.38 -17.80
N ILE A 306 17.46 -21.23 -18.43
CA ILE A 306 16.19 -20.52 -18.33
C ILE A 306 15.22 -21.14 -19.35
N ASP A 307 14.02 -21.48 -18.92
CA ASP A 307 12.96 -22.02 -19.78
C ASP A 307 11.89 -20.96 -20.11
N VAL A 308 11.20 -21.09 -21.24
CA VAL A 308 10.14 -20.15 -21.64
C VAL A 308 8.95 -20.23 -20.68
N GLU A 309 8.59 -21.42 -20.20
CA GLU A 309 7.51 -21.57 -19.22
C GLU A 309 7.81 -20.88 -17.88
N GLU A 310 9.09 -20.86 -17.49
CA GLU A 310 9.58 -20.10 -16.34
C GLU A 310 9.34 -18.59 -16.55
N LEU A 311 9.66 -18.07 -17.74
CA LEU A 311 9.46 -16.67 -18.11
C LEU A 311 7.98 -16.29 -18.21
N LEU A 312 7.13 -17.16 -18.77
CA LEU A 312 5.69 -16.95 -18.86
C LEU A 312 5.04 -16.95 -17.47
N THR A 313 5.50 -17.81 -16.57
CA THR A 313 5.08 -17.84 -15.17
C THR A 313 5.48 -16.57 -14.45
N ASP A 314 6.74 -16.14 -14.58
CA ASP A 314 7.23 -14.89 -14.01
C ASP A 314 6.42 -13.68 -14.51
N SER A 315 6.13 -13.64 -15.82
CA SER A 315 5.35 -12.57 -16.45
C SER A 315 3.93 -12.46 -15.88
N LYS A 316 3.22 -13.58 -15.68
CA LYS A 316 1.88 -13.60 -15.05
C LYS A 316 1.87 -13.07 -13.62
N GLN A 317 2.96 -13.29 -12.88
CA GLN A 317 3.11 -12.86 -11.49
C GLN A 317 3.56 -11.40 -11.35
N THR A 318 3.90 -10.73 -12.46
CA THR A 318 4.27 -9.31 -12.42
C THR A 318 3.08 -8.41 -12.05
N ARG A 319 3.41 -7.22 -11.54
CA ARG A 319 2.39 -6.21 -11.28
C ARG A 319 1.83 -5.71 -12.61
N ARG A 320 0.56 -6.03 -12.86
CA ARG A 320 -0.18 -5.49 -14.01
C ARG A 320 -0.16 -3.96 -14.01
N LEU A 321 -0.15 -3.38 -15.21
CA LEU A 321 -0.24 -1.93 -15.46
C LEU A 321 1.01 -1.13 -15.02
N SER A 322 2.18 -1.78 -14.90
CA SER A 322 3.45 -1.08 -14.69
C SER A 322 3.92 -0.32 -15.95
N SER A 323 4.64 0.78 -15.79
CA SER A 323 5.19 1.51 -16.95
C SER A 323 6.34 0.73 -17.62
N PRO A 324 6.29 0.53 -18.96
CA PRO A 324 7.36 -0.10 -19.73
C PRO A 324 8.55 0.83 -19.98
N GLY A 325 9.62 0.28 -20.56
CA GLY A 325 10.83 0.98 -20.98
C GLY A 325 10.71 1.67 -22.35
N PRO A 326 11.84 2.03 -23.00
CA PRO A 326 11.89 2.66 -24.33
C PRO A 326 11.08 1.96 -25.43
N ASP A 327 10.93 0.63 -25.37
CA ASP A 327 10.14 -0.12 -26.34
C ASP A 327 8.63 0.18 -26.22
N GLY A 328 8.17 0.58 -25.04
CA GLY A 328 6.77 0.86 -24.74
C GLY A 328 5.90 -0.39 -24.56
N LEU A 329 6.47 -1.59 -24.45
CA LEU A 329 5.75 -2.85 -24.36
C LEU A 329 5.56 -3.28 -22.88
N PRO A 330 4.33 -3.27 -22.33
CA PRO A 330 4.06 -3.73 -20.97
C PRO A 330 4.04 -5.26 -20.87
N TYR A 331 4.16 -5.80 -19.65
CA TYR A 331 4.20 -7.25 -19.40
C TYR A 331 2.99 -7.99 -20.00
N GLU A 332 1.80 -7.39 -19.99
CA GLU A 332 0.59 -8.02 -20.53
C GLU A 332 0.68 -8.27 -22.04
N ILE A 333 1.30 -7.37 -22.78
CA ILE A 333 1.52 -7.51 -24.22
C ILE A 333 2.69 -8.45 -24.48
N LEU A 334 3.79 -8.26 -23.76
CA LEU A 334 4.98 -9.12 -23.86
C LEU A 334 4.63 -10.59 -23.60
N TYR A 335 3.77 -10.86 -22.62
CA TYR A 335 3.24 -12.20 -22.34
C TYR A 335 2.55 -12.82 -23.56
N LEU A 336 1.73 -12.05 -24.30
CA LEU A 336 1.05 -12.57 -25.49
C LEU A 336 2.05 -12.91 -26.61
N VAL A 337 3.08 -12.07 -26.80
CA VAL A 337 4.13 -12.30 -27.80
C VAL A 337 4.97 -13.53 -27.42
N MET A 338 5.42 -13.63 -26.17
CA MET A 338 6.23 -14.76 -25.70
C MET A 338 5.46 -16.08 -25.64
N LYS A 339 4.13 -16.02 -25.52
CA LYS A 339 3.28 -17.22 -25.56
C LYS A 339 3.21 -17.83 -26.95
N PHE A 340 3.54 -17.10 -28.02
CA PHE A 340 3.50 -17.59 -29.39
C PHE A 340 4.58 -18.69 -29.58
N PRO A 341 4.19 -19.96 -29.76
CA PRO A 341 5.13 -21.09 -29.75
C PRO A 341 6.31 -20.99 -30.73
N PRO A 342 6.13 -20.48 -31.97
CA PRO A 342 7.25 -20.34 -32.91
C PRO A 342 8.42 -19.48 -32.42
N PHE A 343 8.23 -18.63 -31.42
CA PHE A 343 9.30 -17.80 -30.85
C PHE A 343 10.01 -18.43 -29.65
N HIS A 344 9.56 -19.59 -29.16
CA HIS A 344 10.07 -20.20 -27.92
C HIS A 344 11.57 -20.49 -27.97
N ASP A 345 12.04 -21.16 -29.03
CA ASP A 345 13.46 -21.49 -29.21
C ASP A 345 14.34 -20.23 -29.23
N LEU A 346 13.87 -19.18 -29.92
CA LEU A 346 14.57 -17.91 -30.02
C LEU A 346 14.67 -17.23 -28.65
N ILE A 347 13.54 -17.13 -27.94
CA ILE A 347 13.46 -16.52 -26.60
C ILE A 347 14.38 -17.27 -25.64
N GLN A 348 14.29 -18.61 -25.62
CA GLN A 348 15.10 -19.45 -24.76
C GLN A 348 16.60 -19.26 -25.06
N LEU A 349 16.99 -19.23 -26.33
CA LEU A 349 18.36 -19.00 -26.73
C LEU A 349 18.86 -17.61 -26.30
N VAL A 350 18.05 -16.55 -26.49
CA VAL A 350 18.39 -15.18 -26.09
C VAL A 350 18.67 -15.09 -24.59
N TYR A 351 17.79 -15.63 -23.74
CA TYR A 351 17.92 -15.57 -22.29
C TYR A 351 19.06 -16.45 -21.76
N ASN A 352 19.29 -17.62 -22.36
CA ASN A 352 20.40 -18.49 -21.96
C ASN A 352 21.77 -17.97 -22.40
N GLU A 353 21.88 -17.35 -23.58
CA GLU A 353 23.10 -16.67 -24.02
C GLU A 353 23.39 -15.43 -23.15
N ALA A 354 22.34 -14.73 -22.70
CA ALA A 354 22.46 -13.65 -21.72
C ALA A 354 23.08 -14.18 -20.41
N LEU A 355 22.52 -15.24 -19.83
CA LEU A 355 23.03 -15.85 -18.58
C LEU A 355 24.46 -16.41 -18.72
N LYS A 356 24.71 -17.24 -19.75
CA LYS A 356 25.96 -18.00 -19.87
C LYS A 356 27.11 -17.17 -20.45
N LYS A 357 26.83 -16.28 -21.41
CA LYS A 357 27.86 -15.56 -22.17
C LYS A 357 27.86 -14.05 -21.92
N GLY A 358 26.82 -13.50 -21.30
CA GLY A 358 26.66 -12.06 -21.14
C GLY A 358 26.43 -11.36 -22.49
N LYS A 359 25.62 -11.97 -23.36
CA LYS A 359 25.19 -11.42 -24.66
C LYS A 359 23.71 -11.05 -24.59
N PHE A 360 23.40 -9.76 -24.71
CA PHE A 360 22.04 -9.23 -24.54
C PHE A 360 21.49 -8.64 -25.84
N PRO A 361 20.16 -8.58 -26.02
CA PRO A 361 19.52 -7.70 -26.99
C PRO A 361 20.03 -6.26 -26.82
N PRO A 362 20.42 -5.55 -27.90
CA PRO A 362 20.87 -4.15 -27.80
C PRO A 362 19.92 -3.25 -27.00
N SER A 363 18.61 -3.44 -27.16
CA SER A 363 17.59 -2.67 -26.43
C SER A 363 17.63 -2.83 -24.91
N TRP A 364 18.29 -3.86 -24.36
CA TRP A 364 18.45 -4.05 -22.91
C TRP A 364 19.44 -3.07 -22.28
N ASN A 365 20.33 -2.52 -23.10
CA ASN A 365 21.32 -1.52 -22.71
C ASN A 365 20.76 -0.09 -22.76
N GLU A 366 19.53 0.08 -23.24
CA GLU A 366 18.84 1.36 -23.29
C GLU A 366 17.86 1.52 -22.13
N SER A 367 17.82 2.70 -21.52
CA SER A 367 16.77 3.04 -20.55
C SER A 367 16.41 4.51 -20.53
N VAL A 368 15.18 4.81 -20.12
CA VAL A 368 14.75 6.18 -19.87
C VAL A 368 14.74 6.46 -18.38
N MET A 369 15.49 7.45 -17.93
CA MET A 369 15.51 7.89 -16.55
C MET A 369 14.41 8.92 -16.29
N CYS A 370 13.50 8.63 -15.37
CA CYS A 370 12.53 9.60 -14.87
C CYS A 370 12.97 10.17 -13.53
N LEU A 371 12.82 11.48 -13.34
CA LEU A 371 13.20 12.16 -12.11
C LEU A 371 11.98 12.34 -11.20
N LEU A 372 12.12 11.96 -9.94
CA LEU A 372 11.12 12.20 -8.90
C LEU A 372 11.71 13.08 -7.81
N TYR A 373 11.09 14.23 -7.55
CA TYR A 373 11.49 15.08 -6.43
C TYR A 373 11.35 14.33 -5.09
N LYS A 374 12.40 14.38 -4.26
CA LYS A 374 12.46 13.73 -2.93
C LYS A 374 12.07 14.69 -1.81
N LYS A 375 12.95 15.65 -1.49
CA LYS A 375 12.83 16.69 -0.45
C LYS A 375 13.95 17.72 -0.61
N GLY A 376 13.85 18.89 0.04
CA GLY A 376 14.85 19.97 -0.01
C GLY A 376 14.55 21.00 -1.09
N ASP A 377 15.50 21.87 -1.43
CA ASP A 377 15.34 22.86 -2.50
C ASP A 377 15.05 22.16 -3.86
N PRO A 378 13.90 22.39 -4.51
CA PRO A 378 13.61 21.83 -5.83
C PRO A 378 14.50 22.38 -6.94
N ALA A 379 15.20 23.51 -6.78
CA ALA A 379 16.16 23.98 -7.78
C ALA A 379 17.45 23.15 -7.84
N GLU A 380 17.69 22.28 -6.85
CA GLU A 380 18.92 21.51 -6.71
C GLU A 380 18.80 20.09 -7.30
N MET A 381 19.59 19.77 -8.33
CA MET A 381 19.51 18.48 -9.04
C MET A 381 19.75 17.26 -8.14
N LYS A 382 20.58 17.40 -7.10
CA LYS A 382 20.85 16.35 -6.09
C LYS A 382 19.58 15.89 -5.36
N ASN A 383 18.55 16.73 -5.26
CA ASN A 383 17.30 16.46 -4.54
C ASN A 383 16.28 15.65 -5.36
N TYR A 384 16.61 15.30 -6.60
CA TYR A 384 15.81 14.40 -7.45
C TYR A 384 16.31 12.95 -7.38
N ARG A 385 15.36 12.02 -7.31
CA ARG A 385 15.61 10.58 -7.36
C ARG A 385 15.49 10.08 -8.81
N PRO A 386 16.53 9.42 -9.36
CA PRO A 386 16.43 8.80 -10.67
C PRO A 386 15.67 7.48 -10.59
N LEU A 387 14.74 7.25 -11.51
CA LEU A 387 14.10 5.95 -11.76
C LEU A 387 14.40 5.49 -13.17
N SER A 388 15.05 4.34 -13.32
CA SER A 388 15.37 3.77 -14.63
C SER A 388 14.19 2.95 -15.15
N LEU A 389 13.55 3.42 -16.23
CA LEU A 389 12.58 2.66 -16.99
C LEU A 389 13.32 1.81 -18.02
N ALA A 390 13.64 0.57 -17.65
CA ALA A 390 14.11 -0.47 -18.56
C ALA A 390 12.95 -1.27 -19.18
N ASN A 391 13.22 -1.90 -20.34
CA ASN A 391 12.26 -2.72 -21.09
C ASN A 391 11.75 -3.91 -20.24
N SER A 392 10.54 -4.37 -20.56
CA SER A 392 9.85 -5.38 -19.74
C SER A 392 10.53 -6.75 -19.82
N ASP A 393 11.12 -7.10 -20.96
CA ASP A 393 11.86 -8.34 -21.17
C ASP A 393 13.20 -8.35 -20.43
N TYR A 394 13.94 -7.23 -20.43
CA TYR A 394 15.08 -7.03 -19.55
C TYR A 394 14.71 -7.29 -18.07
N LYS A 395 13.60 -6.71 -17.60
CA LYS A 395 13.16 -6.87 -16.20
C LYS A 395 12.70 -8.29 -15.89
N LEU A 396 12.19 -9.01 -16.89
CA LEU A 396 11.83 -10.41 -16.74
C LEU A 396 13.10 -11.24 -16.50
N PHE A 397 14.16 -11.00 -17.28
CA PHE A 397 15.47 -11.62 -17.06
C PHE A 397 16.04 -11.28 -15.68
N THR A 398 16.10 -10.00 -15.29
CA THR A 398 16.67 -9.65 -13.98
C THR A 398 15.82 -10.14 -12.81
N ARG A 399 14.49 -10.22 -12.97
CA ARG A 399 13.60 -10.86 -11.99
C ARG A 399 13.92 -12.35 -11.84
N ASN A 400 14.14 -13.04 -12.94
CA ASN A 400 14.49 -14.46 -12.94
C ASN A 400 15.81 -14.70 -12.18
N ILE A 401 16.86 -13.95 -12.53
CA ILE A 401 18.15 -14.01 -11.84
C ILE A 401 18.01 -13.65 -10.36
N ASN A 402 17.26 -12.59 -10.05
CA ASN A 402 17.01 -12.19 -8.68
C ASN A 402 16.33 -13.31 -7.87
N ARG A 403 15.32 -14.00 -8.43
CA ARG A 403 14.65 -15.12 -7.76
C ARG A 403 15.66 -16.19 -7.34
N ARG A 404 16.54 -16.60 -8.25
CA ARG A 404 17.59 -17.60 -7.99
C ARG A 404 18.60 -17.12 -6.94
N ILE A 405 19.05 -15.86 -7.01
CA ILE A 405 19.96 -15.29 -6.00
C ILE A 405 19.29 -15.19 -4.62
N MET A 406 17.99 -14.91 -4.59
CA MET A 406 17.25 -14.76 -3.34
C MET A 406 17.05 -16.10 -2.60
N GLU A 407 17.08 -17.22 -3.30
CA GLU A 407 17.07 -18.57 -2.69
C GLU A 407 18.34 -18.84 -1.87
N VAL A 408 19.44 -18.14 -2.16
CA VAL A 408 20.73 -18.31 -1.47
C VAL A 408 21.16 -17.10 -0.63
N SER A 409 20.47 -15.97 -0.75
CA SER A 409 20.91 -14.68 -0.17
C SER A 409 20.88 -14.65 1.36
N SER A 410 19.95 -15.37 1.99
CA SER A 410 19.82 -15.45 3.46
C SER A 410 21.05 -16.07 4.14
N ASN A 411 21.81 -16.92 3.41
CA ASN A 411 23.02 -17.58 3.88
C ASN A 411 24.27 -16.70 3.74
N LEU A 412 24.21 -15.65 2.90
CA LEU A 412 25.34 -14.78 2.60
C LEU A 412 25.28 -13.45 3.36
N ILE A 413 24.07 -12.96 3.63
CA ILE A 413 23.81 -11.65 4.21
C ILE A 413 23.46 -11.82 5.69
N SER A 414 24.19 -11.15 6.57
CA SER A 414 24.00 -11.23 8.03
C SER A 414 22.58 -10.87 8.45
N ARG A 415 22.13 -11.41 9.59
CA ARG A 415 20.79 -11.14 10.16
C ARG A 415 20.54 -9.67 10.51
N HIS A 416 21.59 -8.83 10.55
CA HIS A 416 21.50 -7.42 10.89
C HIS A 416 21.02 -6.55 9.72
N GLN A 417 21.04 -7.06 8.48
CA GLN A 417 20.53 -6.39 7.29
C GLN A 417 19.10 -6.87 6.96
N LEU A 418 18.07 -6.12 7.36
CA LEU A 418 16.67 -6.55 7.14
C LEU A 418 16.10 -6.11 5.78
N GLY A 419 16.75 -5.20 5.08
CA GLY A 419 16.25 -4.62 3.83
C GLY A 419 16.25 -5.63 2.70
N PHE A 420 15.14 -5.74 1.97
CA PHE A 420 15.05 -6.52 0.72
C PHE A 420 15.43 -8.02 0.79
N ILE A 421 15.44 -8.64 1.98
CA ILE A 421 15.66 -10.10 2.14
C ILE A 421 14.34 -10.78 2.57
N PRO A 422 13.95 -11.93 1.98
CA PRO A 422 12.67 -12.56 2.28
C PRO A 422 12.63 -13.03 3.73
N GLY A 423 11.45 -12.95 4.35
CA GLY A 423 11.25 -13.37 5.73
C GLY A 423 11.74 -12.38 6.79
N ARG A 424 12.50 -11.34 6.42
CA ARG A 424 12.97 -10.29 7.36
C ARG A 424 11.95 -9.17 7.48
N PHE A 425 11.71 -8.69 8.70
CA PHE A 425 10.62 -7.76 8.97
C PHE A 425 11.13 -6.39 9.43
N ILE A 426 10.91 -5.34 8.61
CA ILE A 426 11.40 -3.97 8.85
C ILE A 426 11.15 -3.42 10.27
N ALA A 427 10.01 -3.75 10.88
CA ALA A 427 9.66 -3.24 12.20
C ALA A 427 10.50 -3.84 13.33
N GLU A 428 11.28 -4.90 13.08
CA GLU A 428 12.20 -5.49 14.05
C GLU A 428 13.29 -4.50 14.43
N ASN A 429 13.90 -3.80 13.47
CA ASN A 429 14.89 -2.75 13.76
C ASN A 429 14.28 -1.62 14.59
N GLY A 430 13.06 -1.19 14.25
CA GLY A 430 12.33 -0.18 15.02
C GLY A 430 12.02 -0.65 16.46
N MET A 431 11.59 -1.91 16.61
CA MET A 431 11.30 -2.52 17.91
C MET A 431 12.55 -2.68 18.77
N ILE A 432 13.67 -3.17 18.20
CA ILE A 432 14.94 -3.28 18.91
C ILE A 432 15.38 -1.91 19.40
N CYS A 433 15.44 -0.91 18.51
CA CYS A 433 15.84 0.45 18.88
C CYS A 433 14.94 1.01 20.00
N GLN A 434 13.61 0.85 19.87
CA GLN A 434 12.66 1.29 20.89
C GLN A 434 12.89 0.63 22.27
N LEU A 435 13.24 -0.67 22.29
CA LEU A 435 13.53 -1.41 23.52
C LEU A 435 14.86 -1.01 24.14
N LEU A 436 15.90 -0.78 23.34
CA LEU A 436 17.19 -0.28 23.85
C LEU A 436 17.01 1.10 24.48
N MET A 437 16.23 1.98 23.84
CA MET A 437 15.91 3.30 24.39
C MET A 437 15.09 3.21 25.70
N GLU A 438 14.10 2.30 25.77
CA GLU A 438 13.32 2.08 27.00
C GLU A 438 14.16 1.48 28.13
N ASP A 439 15.11 0.60 27.82
CA ASP A 439 16.06 0.02 28.78
C ASP A 439 17.04 1.08 29.32
N ALA A 440 17.68 1.84 28.43
CA ALA A 440 18.61 2.91 28.79
C ALA A 440 17.93 4.00 29.64
N GLN A 441 16.73 4.45 29.24
CA GLN A 441 15.94 5.43 29.99
C GLN A 441 15.56 4.92 31.39
N ARG A 442 15.27 3.61 31.52
CA ARG A 442 14.99 2.98 32.82
C ARG A 442 16.24 2.90 33.69
N LYS A 443 17.37 2.44 33.16
CA LYS A 443 18.66 2.38 33.88
C LYS A 443 19.01 3.77 34.44
N TRP A 444 18.88 4.80 33.60
CA TRP A 444 19.03 6.19 34.01
C TRP A 444 18.07 6.59 35.13
N SER A 445 16.77 6.32 34.99
CA SER A 445 15.77 6.71 35.99
C SER A 445 16.00 6.06 37.38
N ILE A 446 16.61 4.86 37.40
CA ILE A 446 16.99 4.17 38.62
C ILE A 446 18.24 4.82 39.22
N ALA A 447 19.26 5.10 38.39
CA ALA A 447 20.49 5.76 38.82
C ALA A 447 20.22 7.15 39.44
N GLU A 448 19.37 7.96 38.82
CA GLU A 448 18.93 9.28 39.33
C GLU A 448 18.29 9.19 40.73
N GLN A 449 17.63 8.07 41.06
CA GLN A 449 17.01 7.87 42.38
C GLN A 449 18.00 7.37 43.44
N GLN A 450 19.21 6.96 43.03
CA GLN A 450 20.21 6.29 43.86
C GLN A 450 21.51 7.11 43.99
N GLU A 451 21.42 8.45 43.88
CA GLU A 451 22.48 9.49 43.83
C GLU A 451 23.74 9.32 44.73
N ASN A 452 23.77 8.38 45.69
CA ASN A 452 24.89 8.13 46.60
C ASN A 452 25.69 6.83 46.35
N ASP A 453 25.42 6.09 45.27
CA ASP A 453 26.19 4.87 44.95
C ASP A 453 27.19 5.10 43.80
N PRO A 454 28.52 5.12 44.08
CA PRO A 454 29.55 5.34 43.08
C PRO A 454 29.64 4.24 42.00
N SER A 455 28.96 3.10 42.16
CA SER A 455 28.84 2.08 41.11
C SER A 455 27.91 2.51 39.96
N PHE A 456 27.10 3.56 40.14
CA PHE A 456 26.22 4.15 39.12
C PHE A 456 26.86 5.33 38.36
N ASN A 457 28.13 5.67 38.64
CA ASN A 457 28.89 6.72 37.92
C ASN A 457 29.25 6.37 36.47
N THR A 458 29.03 5.14 36.01
CA THR A 458 28.99 4.79 34.59
C THR A 458 27.59 5.07 34.04
N LEU A 459 27.22 6.34 33.99
CA LEU A 459 25.95 6.77 33.41
C LEU A 459 25.98 6.44 31.91
N ASP A 460 24.92 5.81 31.39
CA ASP A 460 24.84 5.29 30.02
C ASP A 460 24.81 6.47 29.00
N TYR A 461 25.98 6.89 28.53
CA TYR A 461 26.17 7.97 27.53
C TYR A 461 26.05 7.48 26.09
N ASP A 462 25.56 6.26 25.92
CA ASP A 462 25.41 5.61 24.63
C ASP A 462 24.57 6.46 23.67
N ILE A 463 25.10 6.63 22.46
CA ILE A 463 24.41 7.33 21.37
C ILE A 463 24.16 6.39 20.20
N GLY A 464 23.13 6.70 19.42
CA GLY A 464 22.89 6.08 18.12
C GLY A 464 23.24 7.06 16.99
N LEU A 465 23.90 6.56 15.95
CA LEU A 465 24.20 7.29 14.72
C LEU A 465 23.45 6.66 13.54
N LEU A 466 22.55 7.44 12.93
CA LEU A 466 21.86 7.07 11.69
C LEU A 466 22.69 7.51 10.49
N LEU A 467 23.40 6.55 9.88
CA LEU A 467 24.25 6.82 8.73
C LEU A 467 23.40 6.99 7.45
N ASP A 468 23.67 8.05 6.68
CA ASP A 468 23.09 8.29 5.36
C ASP A 468 24.17 8.10 4.27
N GLN A 469 23.86 7.38 3.19
CA GLN A 469 24.74 7.24 2.03
C GLN A 469 24.31 8.14 0.88
N GLU A 470 25.26 8.82 0.26
CA GLU A 470 25.01 9.60 -0.93
C GLU A 470 24.73 8.69 -2.13
N LYS A 471 23.50 8.75 -2.67
CA LYS A 471 23.13 8.09 -3.93
C LYS A 471 23.58 6.61 -3.94
N ALA A 472 23.28 5.88 -2.87
CA ALA A 472 23.82 4.55 -2.55
C ALA A 472 23.85 3.57 -3.75
N TYR A 473 22.76 3.48 -4.52
CA TYR A 473 22.69 2.62 -5.71
C TYR A 473 23.55 3.14 -6.86
N ASP A 474 23.56 4.46 -7.08
CA ASP A 474 24.21 5.09 -8.24
C ASP A 474 25.74 5.12 -8.09
N ARG A 475 26.26 5.02 -6.86
CA ARG A 475 27.71 5.02 -6.57
C ARG A 475 28.39 3.65 -6.57
N VAL A 476 27.65 2.54 -6.59
CA VAL A 476 28.24 1.19 -6.53
C VAL A 476 29.24 0.99 -7.67
N ASN A 477 30.51 0.80 -7.32
CA ASN A 477 31.56 0.47 -8.29
C ASN A 477 31.45 -1.01 -8.73
N LEU A 478 31.45 -1.25 -10.03
CA LEU A 478 31.25 -2.58 -10.60
C LEU A 478 32.45 -3.52 -10.40
N GLU A 479 33.68 -2.99 -10.34
CA GLU A 479 34.88 -3.77 -10.05
C GLU A 479 34.89 -4.23 -8.59
N TYR A 480 34.52 -3.34 -7.66
CA TYR A 480 34.30 -3.71 -6.26
C TYR A 480 33.23 -4.81 -6.14
N LEU A 481 32.06 -4.62 -6.75
CA LEU A 481 30.97 -5.60 -6.74
C LEU A 481 31.43 -6.95 -7.29
N ARG A 482 32.20 -6.97 -8.39
CA ARG A 482 32.76 -8.18 -9.00
C ARG A 482 33.62 -8.96 -8.01
N LYS A 483 34.48 -8.27 -7.25
CA LYS A 483 35.36 -8.88 -6.25
C LYS A 483 34.57 -9.42 -5.06
N VAL A 484 33.55 -8.70 -4.61
CA VAL A 484 32.64 -9.12 -3.53
C VAL A 484 31.85 -10.36 -3.93
N LEU A 485 31.21 -10.37 -5.10
CA LEU A 485 30.50 -11.56 -5.61
C LEU A 485 31.45 -12.76 -5.78
N GLY A 486 32.68 -12.52 -6.25
CA GLY A 486 33.70 -13.57 -6.32
C GLY A 486 34.05 -14.16 -4.95
N LYS A 487 34.14 -13.32 -3.91
CA LYS A 487 34.42 -13.76 -2.54
C LYS A 487 33.26 -14.56 -1.93
N PHE A 488 32.01 -14.19 -2.23
CA PHE A 488 30.82 -14.97 -1.90
C PHE A 488 30.68 -16.26 -2.74
N GLY A 489 31.55 -16.50 -3.73
CA GLY A 489 31.58 -17.74 -4.50
C GLY A 489 30.60 -17.80 -5.66
N PHE A 490 30.11 -16.66 -6.16
CA PHE A 490 29.27 -16.66 -7.35
C PHE A 490 30.05 -17.17 -8.58
N PRO A 491 29.41 -17.96 -9.46
CA PRO A 491 30.04 -18.45 -10.69
C PRO A 491 30.57 -17.32 -11.57
N ARG A 492 31.71 -17.54 -12.24
CA ARG A 492 32.27 -16.53 -13.17
C ARG A 492 31.30 -16.09 -14.27
N PRO A 493 30.47 -16.97 -14.88
CA PRO A 493 29.51 -16.56 -15.91
C PRO A 493 28.46 -15.57 -15.38
N ILE A 494 27.86 -15.83 -14.21
CA ILE A 494 26.84 -14.92 -13.64
C ILE A 494 27.44 -13.58 -13.22
N ILE A 495 28.66 -13.58 -12.67
CA ILE A 495 29.40 -12.35 -12.35
C ILE A 495 29.63 -11.52 -13.62
N LYS A 496 30.08 -12.16 -14.71
CA LYS A 496 30.27 -11.51 -16.02
C LYS A 496 28.95 -10.97 -16.58
N CYS A 497 27.88 -11.75 -16.49
CA CYS A 497 26.53 -11.35 -16.89
C CYS A 497 26.09 -10.09 -16.16
N ILE A 498 26.13 -10.08 -14.83
CA ILE A 498 25.74 -8.93 -13.99
C ILE A 498 26.60 -7.70 -14.31
N SER A 499 27.93 -7.88 -14.41
CA SER A 499 28.86 -6.78 -14.67
C SER A 499 28.56 -6.08 -15.99
N LYS A 500 28.34 -6.84 -17.08
CA LYS A 500 28.01 -6.27 -18.39
C LYS A 500 26.63 -5.62 -18.40
N LEU A 501 25.63 -6.31 -17.82
CA LEU A 501 24.25 -5.84 -17.77
C LEU A 501 24.10 -4.50 -17.04
N MET A 502 24.96 -4.24 -16.05
CA MET A 502 24.96 -3.01 -15.25
C MET A 502 25.90 -1.93 -15.78
N GLY A 503 27.01 -2.28 -16.46
CA GLY A 503 28.05 -1.33 -16.89
C GLY A 503 27.94 -0.79 -18.31
N ASP A 504 27.31 -1.53 -19.24
CA ASP A 504 27.29 -1.16 -20.67
C ASP A 504 25.97 -0.45 -21.06
N ASN A 505 25.51 0.52 -20.25
CA ASN A 505 24.19 1.14 -20.42
C ASN A 505 24.24 2.59 -20.91
N LEU A 506 23.33 2.92 -21.83
CA LEU A 506 23.03 4.27 -22.28
C LEU A 506 21.68 4.70 -21.69
N ILE A 507 21.66 5.86 -21.05
CA ILE A 507 20.45 6.43 -20.46
C ILE A 507 20.06 7.71 -21.17
N ARG A 508 18.75 7.93 -21.35
CA ARG A 508 18.19 9.24 -21.70
C ARG A 508 17.33 9.75 -20.54
N ILE A 509 17.55 10.99 -20.13
CA ILE A 509 16.84 11.58 -18.99
C ILE A 509 15.56 12.23 -19.52
N ASN A 510 14.41 11.89 -18.95
CA ASN A 510 13.12 12.49 -19.28
C ASN A 510 12.82 13.65 -18.33
N ILE A 511 12.83 14.86 -18.88
CA ILE A 511 12.59 16.12 -18.19
C ILE A 511 11.39 16.78 -18.86
N ASN A 512 10.28 16.90 -18.13
CA ASN A 512 9.05 17.50 -18.65
C ASN A 512 8.59 16.90 -20.00
N GLY A 513 8.80 15.61 -20.22
CA GLY A 513 8.44 14.94 -21.47
C GLY A 513 9.48 15.03 -22.60
N HIS A 514 10.55 15.80 -22.42
CA HIS A 514 11.68 15.89 -23.34
C HIS A 514 12.77 14.89 -22.93
N LEU A 515 13.31 14.15 -23.90
CA LEU A 515 14.42 13.22 -23.66
C LEU A 515 15.75 13.95 -23.92
N SER A 516 16.68 13.84 -22.98
CA SER A 516 18.05 14.36 -23.13
C SER A 516 18.85 13.59 -24.18
N THR A 517 20.05 14.10 -24.47
CA THR A 517 21.13 13.32 -25.09
C THR A 517 21.50 12.12 -24.22
N GLU A 518 22.19 11.16 -24.82
CA GLU A 518 22.59 9.92 -24.15
C GLU A 518 23.70 10.17 -23.13
N VAL A 519 23.54 9.59 -21.94
CA VAL A 519 24.55 9.57 -20.88
C VAL A 519 25.01 8.12 -20.70
N ALA A 520 26.32 7.90 -20.74
CA ALA A 520 26.91 6.61 -20.45
C ALA A 520 26.88 6.34 -18.94
N LYS A 521 26.34 5.18 -18.54
CA LYS A 521 26.28 4.78 -17.14
C LYS A 521 27.39 3.78 -16.79
N LEU A 522 28.55 4.29 -16.41
CA LEU A 522 29.76 3.49 -16.17
C LEU A 522 29.90 2.94 -14.74
N ARG A 523 29.09 3.42 -13.78
CA ARG A 523 28.94 2.84 -12.44
C ARG A 523 27.47 2.85 -11.97
N GLY A 524 27.21 2.10 -10.89
CA GLY A 524 25.94 2.11 -10.19
C GLY A 524 24.91 1.10 -10.69
N LEU A 525 23.99 0.72 -9.81
CA LEU A 525 22.90 -0.22 -10.05
C LEU A 525 21.67 0.51 -10.60
N LYS A 526 20.80 -0.17 -11.38
CA LYS A 526 19.60 0.47 -11.96
C LYS A 526 18.51 0.61 -10.90
N GLN A 527 18.12 1.84 -10.55
CA GLN A 527 17.02 2.08 -9.60
C GLN A 527 15.68 1.68 -10.23
N GLY A 528 14.97 0.73 -9.60
CA GLY A 528 13.73 0.15 -10.11
C GLY A 528 13.88 -1.19 -10.83
N ASP A 529 15.11 -1.71 -10.92
CA ASP A 529 15.40 -3.07 -11.38
C ASP A 529 15.22 -4.08 -10.21
N PRO A 530 14.50 -5.20 -10.42
CA PRO A 530 14.34 -6.27 -9.43
C PRO A 530 15.66 -6.81 -8.83
N LEU A 531 16.75 -6.83 -9.58
CA LEU A 531 18.03 -7.42 -9.15
C LEU A 531 18.90 -6.47 -8.32
N SER A 532 18.76 -5.16 -8.53
CA SER A 532 19.60 -4.15 -7.87
C SER A 532 19.60 -4.22 -6.34
N PRO A 533 18.47 -4.44 -5.63
CA PRO A 533 18.45 -4.43 -4.16
C PRO A 533 19.32 -5.50 -3.52
N VAL A 534 19.27 -6.75 -4.02
CA VAL A 534 20.09 -7.83 -3.45
C VAL A 534 21.57 -7.63 -3.78
N LEU A 535 21.90 -7.11 -4.97
CA LEU A 535 23.28 -6.76 -5.33
C LEU A 535 23.83 -5.64 -4.44
N TYR A 536 23.01 -4.63 -4.13
CA TYR A 536 23.40 -3.58 -3.20
C TYR A 536 23.67 -4.15 -1.81
N ASN A 537 22.78 -4.99 -1.27
CA ASN A 537 22.99 -5.61 0.03
C ASN A 537 24.28 -6.44 0.06
N LEU A 538 24.55 -7.24 -0.97
CA LEU A 538 25.79 -8.00 -1.09
C LEU A 538 27.02 -7.07 -1.14
N ALA A 539 26.93 -5.93 -1.84
CA ALA A 539 28.00 -4.95 -1.90
C ALA A 539 28.24 -4.25 -0.54
N PHE A 540 27.19 -4.02 0.24
CA PHE A 540 27.26 -3.34 1.53
C PHE A 540 27.64 -4.25 2.70
N GLU A 541 27.32 -5.55 2.60
CA GLU A 541 27.59 -6.55 3.62
C GLU A 541 29.02 -6.54 4.19
N PRO A 542 30.10 -6.39 3.40
CA PRO A 542 31.47 -6.37 3.93
C PRO A 542 31.75 -5.23 4.91
N PHE A 543 31.06 -4.08 4.77
CA PHE A 543 31.13 -2.98 5.73
C PHE A 543 30.42 -3.33 7.02
N LEU A 544 29.23 -3.93 6.94
CA LEU A 544 28.48 -4.38 8.12
C LEU A 544 29.29 -5.42 8.91
N LEU A 545 29.88 -6.39 8.21
CA LEU A 545 30.73 -7.42 8.82
C LEU A 545 32.01 -6.84 9.45
N ALA A 546 32.56 -5.75 8.90
CA ALA A 546 33.71 -5.06 9.50
C ALA A 546 33.40 -4.59 10.93
N ILE A 547 32.23 -3.97 11.14
CA ILE A 547 31.78 -3.49 12.45
C ILE A 547 31.38 -4.67 13.36
N LEU A 548 30.63 -5.64 12.83
CA LEU A 548 30.14 -6.78 13.61
C LEU A 548 31.30 -7.64 14.16
N HIS A 549 32.32 -7.91 13.34
CA HIS A 549 33.47 -8.72 13.72
C HIS A 549 34.54 -7.97 14.52
N ASP A 550 34.47 -6.64 14.61
CA ASP A 550 35.38 -5.85 15.44
C ASP A 550 35.11 -6.10 16.93
N ARG A 551 35.95 -6.91 17.58
CA ARG A 551 35.79 -7.28 18.99
C ARG A 551 35.95 -6.11 19.96
N GLN A 552 36.62 -5.04 19.54
CA GLN A 552 36.84 -3.87 20.36
C GLN A 552 35.68 -2.86 20.23
N PHE A 553 34.84 -3.01 19.20
CA PHE A 553 33.60 -2.27 19.06
C PHE A 553 32.53 -2.83 20.02
N GLN A 554 32.10 -2.05 21.02
CA GLN A 554 31.20 -2.52 22.08
C GLN A 554 29.73 -2.46 21.66
N GLY A 555 29.27 -1.30 21.18
CA GLY A 555 27.84 -1.02 20.97
C GLY A 555 27.02 -1.05 22.26
N TYR A 556 25.68 -1.08 22.15
CA TYR A 556 24.78 -1.05 23.31
C TYR A 556 24.63 -2.44 23.96
N LEU A 557 24.69 -2.53 25.29
CA LEU A 557 24.50 -3.77 26.05
C LEU A 557 23.16 -3.82 26.81
N MET A 558 22.29 -4.76 26.42
CA MET A 558 21.03 -5.06 27.11
C MET A 558 21.02 -6.52 27.58
N GLY A 559 21.11 -6.72 28.90
CA GLY A 559 21.30 -8.05 29.47
C GLY A 559 22.65 -8.63 29.04
N THR A 560 22.62 -9.76 28.34
CA THR A 560 23.82 -10.37 27.74
C THR A 560 23.94 -10.11 26.24
N ALA A 561 22.96 -9.42 25.62
CA ALA A 561 22.95 -9.15 24.19
C ALA A 561 23.60 -7.80 23.87
N ARG A 562 24.62 -7.83 23.01
CA ARG A 562 25.27 -6.64 22.44
C ARG A 562 24.68 -6.30 21.08
N THR A 563 24.19 -5.07 20.93
CA THR A 563 23.68 -4.54 19.67
C THR A 563 24.61 -3.46 19.16
N LYS A 564 25.42 -3.80 18.13
CA LYS A 564 26.34 -2.84 17.49
C LYS A 564 25.68 -2.04 16.38
N LEU A 565 24.89 -2.71 15.54
CA LEU A 565 24.21 -2.06 14.41
C LEU A 565 22.89 -2.73 14.05
N LEU A 566 22.02 -1.94 13.44
CA LEU A 566 20.76 -2.34 12.81
C LEU A 566 20.72 -1.74 11.40
N CYS A 567 20.50 -2.56 10.38
CA CYS A 567 20.55 -2.11 9.00
C CYS A 567 19.28 -2.48 8.22
N TYR A 568 18.81 -1.56 7.38
CA TYR A 568 17.74 -1.78 6.42
C TYR A 568 18.13 -1.13 5.09
N ALA A 569 18.58 -1.95 4.14
CA ALA A 569 19.19 -1.49 2.89
C ALA A 569 20.37 -0.54 3.16
N ASP A 570 20.28 0.72 2.71
CA ASP A 570 21.28 1.76 2.92
C ASP A 570 21.19 2.46 4.28
N ASP A 571 20.04 2.38 4.97
CA ASP A 571 19.84 2.98 6.30
C ASP A 571 20.53 2.11 7.37
N ALA A 572 21.67 2.56 7.88
CA ALA A 572 22.44 1.88 8.93
C ALA A 572 22.43 2.69 10.23
N LEU A 573 21.85 2.12 11.29
CA LEU A 573 21.91 2.63 12.65
C LEU A 573 23.04 1.94 13.39
N VAL A 574 24.03 2.70 13.86
CA VAL A 574 25.15 2.19 14.66
C VAL A 574 25.07 2.73 16.08
N PHE A 575 25.22 1.87 17.08
CA PHE A 575 25.26 2.26 18.48
C PHE A 575 26.71 2.45 18.91
N ILE A 576 26.98 3.56 19.60
CA ILE A 576 28.31 3.96 20.05
C ILE A 576 28.30 4.01 21.57
N HIS A 577 29.16 3.20 22.19
CA HIS A 577 29.32 3.19 23.63
C HIS A 577 30.25 4.30 24.14
N ASP A 578 31.34 4.52 23.41
CA ASP A 578 32.40 5.45 23.81
C ASP A 578 33.13 6.07 22.59
N SER A 579 34.08 6.96 22.84
CA SER A 579 34.88 7.61 21.79
C SER A 579 35.73 6.63 20.97
N ASN A 580 36.07 5.46 21.51
CA ASN A 580 36.81 4.43 20.78
C ASN A 580 35.89 3.72 19.77
N ASP A 581 34.63 3.43 20.11
CA ASP A 581 33.63 2.94 19.15
C ASP A 581 33.46 3.93 17.99
N LEU A 582 33.37 5.23 18.28
CA LEU A 582 33.26 6.27 17.25
C LEU A 582 34.48 6.30 16.31
N THR A 583 35.68 6.27 16.88
CA THR A 583 36.95 6.24 16.11
C THR A 583 37.01 5.01 15.20
N ARG A 584 36.56 3.86 15.70
CA ARG A 584 36.50 2.62 14.92
C ARG A 584 35.49 2.69 13.79
N LEU A 585 34.31 3.26 14.05
CA LEU A 585 33.32 3.48 13.01
C LEU A 585 33.89 4.33 11.88
N GLN A 586 34.55 5.45 12.20
CA GLN A 586 35.19 6.33 11.22
C GLN A 586 36.24 5.57 10.38
N LEU A 587 37.05 4.72 11.00
CA LEU A 587 38.02 3.88 10.31
C LEU A 587 37.35 2.90 9.32
N HIS A 588 36.28 2.22 9.76
CA HIS A 588 35.55 1.28 8.91
C HIS A 588 34.85 2.00 7.75
N MET A 589 34.28 3.19 8.00
CA MET A 589 33.67 4.04 6.97
C MET A 589 34.72 4.48 5.93
N ALA A 590 35.86 5.01 6.36
CA ALA A 590 36.92 5.48 5.47
C ALA A 590 37.43 4.36 4.55
N ARG A 591 37.70 3.17 5.10
CA ARG A 591 38.11 1.99 4.33
C ARG A 591 37.05 1.54 3.33
N TYR A 592 35.78 1.51 3.74
CA TYR A 592 34.70 1.13 2.83
C TYR A 592 34.55 2.12 1.67
N CYS A 593 34.58 3.43 1.94
CA CYS A 593 34.51 4.47 0.91
C CYS A 593 35.67 4.34 -0.10
N ALA A 594 36.90 4.17 0.38
CA ALA A 594 38.09 4.01 -0.47
C ALA A 594 38.06 2.72 -1.31
N ALA A 595 37.48 1.64 -0.78
CA ALA A 595 37.37 0.35 -1.45
C ALA A 595 36.24 0.27 -2.50
N SER A 596 35.18 1.07 -2.37
CA SER A 596 33.92 0.87 -3.11
C SER A 596 33.42 2.09 -3.89
N ASN A 597 34.04 3.27 -3.70
CA ASN A 597 33.55 4.60 -4.10
C ASN A 597 32.20 5.02 -3.46
N ALA A 598 31.70 4.28 -2.47
CA ALA A 598 30.61 4.76 -1.63
C ALA A 598 31.01 6.07 -0.93
N LYS A 599 30.02 6.90 -0.61
CA LYS A 599 30.23 8.12 0.20
C LYS A 599 29.11 8.22 1.23
N PHE A 600 29.48 8.51 2.48
CA PHE A 600 28.54 8.85 3.53
C PHE A 600 28.26 10.35 3.53
N ASN A 601 27.02 10.73 3.81
CA ASN A 601 26.60 12.11 3.92
C ASN A 601 26.58 12.51 5.40
N ASN A 602 27.72 12.95 5.92
CA ASN A 602 27.82 13.25 7.35
C ASN A 602 26.87 14.38 7.79
N ALA A 603 26.58 15.34 6.90
CA ALA A 603 25.62 16.43 7.17
C ALA A 603 24.17 15.96 7.31
N LYS A 604 23.87 14.70 6.97
CA LYS A 604 22.57 14.06 7.16
C LYS A 604 22.60 12.94 8.19
N VAL A 605 23.75 12.72 8.83
CA VAL A 605 23.81 11.78 9.95
C VAL A 605 23.03 12.39 11.10
N GLU A 606 22.01 11.67 11.56
CA GLU A 606 21.26 12.05 12.75
C GLU A 606 21.84 11.28 13.95
N ALA A 607 22.32 12.01 14.94
CA ALA A 607 22.76 11.46 16.22
C ALA A 607 21.63 11.59 17.24
N PHE A 608 21.47 10.59 18.11
CA PHE A 608 20.51 10.65 19.22
C PHE A 608 21.03 9.96 20.48
N SER A 609 20.59 10.45 21.63
CA SER A 609 20.84 9.84 22.93
C SER A 609 19.95 8.62 23.12
N VAL A 610 20.53 7.44 23.40
CA VAL A 610 19.76 6.21 23.59
C VAL A 610 18.91 6.31 24.87
N SER A 611 19.49 6.82 25.96
CA SER A 611 18.77 7.09 27.21
C SER A 611 17.81 8.27 27.13
N GLY A 612 18.01 9.15 26.15
CA GLY A 612 17.28 10.40 25.96
C GLY A 612 17.85 11.56 26.79
N ARG A 613 18.90 11.34 27.58
CA ARG A 613 19.63 12.39 28.30
C ARG A 613 20.38 13.28 27.32
N ASP A 614 20.37 14.59 27.54
CA ASP A 614 21.32 15.45 26.85
C ASP A 614 22.75 15.18 27.35
N THR A 615 23.58 14.69 26.45
CA THR A 615 24.98 14.32 26.70
C THR A 615 25.91 15.04 25.72
N TRP A 616 25.41 16.12 25.09
CA TRP A 616 26.13 16.88 24.09
C TRP A 616 27.52 17.30 24.54
N ASP A 617 27.67 17.77 25.79
CA ASP A 617 28.96 18.22 26.32
C ASP A 617 30.10 17.19 26.19
N MET A 618 29.77 15.89 26.22
CA MET A 618 30.77 14.84 26.05
C MET A 618 31.04 14.49 24.57
N TRP A 619 30.06 14.73 23.72
CA TRP A 619 30.06 14.29 22.33
C TRP A 619 30.31 15.43 21.33
N ASP A 620 30.24 16.69 21.74
CA ASP A 620 30.38 17.88 20.88
C ASP A 620 31.66 17.81 20.05
N GLY A 621 32.83 17.71 20.69
CA GLY A 621 34.11 17.66 19.98
C GLY A 621 34.16 16.56 18.90
N PRO A 622 33.97 15.27 19.25
CA PRO A 622 34.01 14.18 18.29
C PRO A 622 32.90 14.22 17.21
N LEU A 623 31.68 14.64 17.54
CA LEU A 623 30.57 14.71 16.58
C LEU A 623 30.68 15.93 15.65
N SER A 624 31.10 17.08 16.18
CA SER A 624 31.35 18.29 15.39
C SER A 624 32.46 18.08 14.35
N GLN A 625 33.48 17.26 14.65
CA GLN A 625 34.49 16.84 13.66
C GLN A 625 33.91 16.05 12.49
N MET A 626 32.79 15.33 12.71
CA MET A 626 32.05 14.67 11.64
C MET A 626 31.09 15.61 10.91
N GLY A 627 30.89 16.84 11.40
CA GLY A 627 29.90 17.78 10.87
C GLY A 627 28.49 17.54 11.40
N ILE A 628 28.36 16.83 12.53
CA ILE A 628 27.11 16.62 13.25
C ILE A 628 27.00 17.73 14.28
N THR A 629 25.93 18.52 14.23
CA THR A 629 25.76 19.73 15.06
C THR A 629 24.69 19.60 16.14
N HIS A 630 24.07 18.42 16.25
CA HIS A 630 22.94 18.21 17.15
C HIS A 630 22.85 16.75 17.59
N LEU A 631 22.58 16.53 18.87
CA LEU A 631 22.28 15.23 19.46
C LEU A 631 20.83 15.22 19.91
N HIS A 632 19.98 14.48 19.20
CA HIS A 632 18.56 14.38 19.50
C HIS A 632 18.32 13.70 20.86
N SER A 633 17.47 14.30 21.70
CA SER A 633 17.25 13.88 23.09
C SER A 633 15.77 13.99 23.49
N VAL A 634 15.45 13.83 24.78
CA VAL A 634 14.08 14.02 25.29
C VAL A 634 13.63 15.49 25.29
N GLU A 635 14.56 16.43 25.18
CA GLU A 635 14.33 17.88 25.20
C GLU A 635 13.78 18.39 23.86
N ASP A 636 14.04 17.66 22.78
CA ASP A 636 13.47 17.94 21.48
C ASP A 636 11.95 17.77 21.46
N ASP A 637 11.25 18.71 20.83
CA ASP A 637 9.80 18.66 20.64
C ASP A 637 9.36 17.56 19.66
N GLU A 638 10.15 17.27 18.63
CA GLU A 638 9.87 16.23 17.65
C GLU A 638 10.54 14.90 18.04
N PRO A 639 9.89 13.73 17.89
CA PRO A 639 10.58 12.47 18.06
C PRO A 639 11.48 12.15 16.87
N LEU A 640 12.61 11.47 17.15
CA LEU A 640 13.44 10.86 16.12
C LEU A 640 12.61 9.90 15.26
N THR A 641 12.80 9.95 13.95
CA THR A 641 12.09 9.04 13.02
C THR A 641 13.05 8.05 12.38
N TYR A 642 13.00 6.79 12.80
CA TYR A 642 13.81 5.71 12.24
C TYR A 642 12.95 4.76 11.39
N LEU A 643 13.29 4.58 10.12
CA LEU A 643 12.54 3.76 9.14
C LEU A 643 11.05 4.14 9.06
N GLY A 644 10.71 5.40 9.35
CA GLY A 644 9.33 5.90 9.41
C GLY A 644 8.57 5.59 10.70
N PHE A 645 9.22 5.00 11.71
CA PHE A 645 8.70 4.86 13.06
C PHE A 645 9.17 6.04 13.91
N PRO A 646 8.26 6.84 14.49
CA PRO A 646 8.62 7.83 15.49
C PRO A 646 8.98 7.13 16.80
N LEU A 647 10.21 7.31 17.24
CA LEU A 647 10.77 6.78 18.48
C LEU A 647 10.61 7.85 19.56
N VAL A 648 9.49 7.80 20.25
CA VAL A 648 9.09 8.80 21.25
C VAL A 648 9.84 8.51 22.56
N GLN A 649 10.55 9.49 23.13
CA GLN A 649 11.16 9.37 24.47
C GLN A 649 10.44 10.23 25.52
N SER A 650 9.73 11.29 25.11
CA SER A 650 9.03 12.23 26.00
C SER A 650 7.53 12.37 25.70
N ARG A 651 6.77 12.93 26.66
CA ARG A 651 5.35 13.25 26.46
C ARG A 651 5.16 14.32 25.39
N ILE A 652 6.06 15.29 25.32
CA ILE A 652 6.02 16.42 24.39
C ILE A 652 6.14 15.90 22.96
N GLN A 653 7.15 15.05 22.72
CA GLN A 653 7.34 14.34 21.45
C GLN A 653 6.11 13.56 21.00
N ARG A 654 5.45 12.85 21.92
CA ARG A 654 4.20 12.14 21.61
C ARG A 654 3.11 13.10 21.13
N VAL A 655 2.92 14.21 21.84
CA VAL A 655 1.88 15.20 21.54
C VAL A 655 2.15 15.85 20.18
N HIS A 656 3.40 16.24 19.91
CA HIS A 656 3.81 16.82 18.63
C HIS A 656 3.53 15.85 17.47
N PHE A 657 4.03 14.60 17.59
CA PHE A 657 3.77 13.55 16.61
C PHE A 657 2.27 13.29 16.39
N MET A 658 1.50 13.18 17.47
CA MET A 658 0.06 12.98 17.38
C MET A 658 -0.65 14.15 16.68
N GLY A 659 -0.21 15.39 16.93
CA GLY A 659 -0.67 16.58 16.21
C GLY A 659 -0.44 16.47 14.70
N ALA A 660 0.79 16.15 14.29
CA ALA A 660 1.14 15.96 12.88
C ALA A 660 0.34 14.82 12.22
N LEU A 661 0.17 13.70 12.93
CA LEU A 661 -0.60 12.55 12.47
C LEU A 661 -2.09 12.90 12.27
N VAL A 662 -2.68 13.59 13.24
CA VAL A 662 -4.07 14.06 13.18
C VAL A 662 -4.27 15.00 12.00
N THR A 663 -3.36 15.95 11.78
CA THR A 663 -3.40 16.86 10.63
C THR A 663 -3.35 16.09 9.31
N LYS A 664 -2.43 15.13 9.19
CA LYS A 664 -2.31 14.26 8.00
C LYS A 664 -3.60 13.50 7.69
N ILE A 665 -4.29 12.99 8.72
CA ILE A 665 -5.57 12.29 8.58
C ILE A 665 -6.69 13.27 8.22
N LYS A 666 -6.76 14.44 8.86
CA LYS A 666 -7.75 15.49 8.54
C LYS A 666 -7.64 15.93 7.08
N THR A 667 -6.44 16.18 6.58
CA THR A 667 -6.22 16.53 5.16
C THR A 667 -6.70 15.42 4.24
N ALA A 668 -6.42 14.16 4.56
CA ALA A 668 -6.92 13.03 3.78
C ALA A 668 -8.44 12.91 3.83
N ILE A 669 -9.06 13.11 5.01
CA ILE A 669 -10.52 13.17 5.18
C ILE A 669 -11.11 14.27 4.31
N GLN A 670 -10.53 15.47 4.27
CA GLN A 670 -11.00 16.58 3.44
C GLN A 670 -10.99 16.21 1.95
N ILE A 671 -9.86 15.67 1.46
CA ILE A 671 -9.70 15.24 0.06
C ILE A 671 -10.76 14.18 -0.31
N HIS A 672 -10.94 13.17 0.54
CA HIS A 672 -11.84 12.06 0.26
C HIS A 672 -13.31 12.38 0.53
N SER A 673 -13.60 13.39 1.36
CA SER A 673 -14.97 13.86 1.61
C SER A 673 -15.59 14.61 0.44
N GLY A 674 -14.78 15.11 -0.51
CA GLY A 674 -15.27 15.71 -1.76
C GLY A 674 -15.87 14.69 -2.74
N ARG A 675 -16.02 13.44 -2.34
CA ARG A 675 -16.56 12.34 -3.14
C ARG A 675 -17.95 11.96 -2.64
N SER A 676 -18.88 11.70 -3.57
CA SER A 676 -20.21 11.19 -3.24
C SER A 676 -20.15 9.67 -2.99
N LEU A 677 -19.78 9.26 -1.78
CA LEU A 677 -19.54 7.86 -1.40
C LEU A 677 -20.71 7.21 -0.67
N SER A 678 -20.99 5.93 -0.96
CA SER A 678 -21.95 5.10 -0.20
C SER A 678 -21.51 4.83 1.23
N VAL A 679 -22.43 4.33 2.05
CA VAL A 679 -22.13 3.79 3.39
C VAL A 679 -21.00 2.76 3.30
N VAL A 680 -21.08 1.84 2.32
CA VAL A 680 -20.03 0.84 2.04
C VAL A 680 -18.76 1.49 1.48
N GLY A 681 -18.90 2.45 0.56
CA GLY A 681 -17.79 3.20 -0.02
C GLY A 681 -16.99 3.96 1.03
N LYS A 682 -17.67 4.60 2.00
CA LYS A 682 -17.04 5.26 3.14
C LYS A 682 -16.31 4.30 4.07
N ALA A 683 -16.92 3.17 4.43
CA ALA A 683 -16.22 2.14 5.21
C ALA A 683 -14.95 1.66 4.47
N THR A 684 -15.06 1.45 3.17
CA THR A 684 -13.95 1.02 2.31
C THR A 684 -12.83 2.06 2.24
N VAL A 685 -13.17 3.34 2.01
CA VAL A 685 -12.23 4.46 1.97
C VAL A 685 -11.57 4.68 3.34
N LEU A 686 -12.36 4.62 4.41
CA LEU A 686 -11.86 4.76 5.77
C LEU A 686 -10.81 3.69 6.05
N ASN A 687 -11.11 2.41 5.82
CA ASN A 687 -10.16 1.32 6.06
C ASN A 687 -8.93 1.38 5.15
N SER A 688 -9.14 1.60 3.85
CA SER A 688 -8.12 1.38 2.82
C SER A 688 -7.23 2.60 2.59
N LEU A 689 -7.75 3.83 2.79
CA LEU A 689 -7.04 5.07 2.45
C LEU A 689 -6.75 5.97 3.66
N LEU A 690 -7.61 5.97 4.68
CA LEU A 690 -7.46 6.82 5.87
C LEU A 690 -6.74 6.09 7.00
N LEU A 691 -7.33 5.02 7.53
CA LEU A 691 -6.79 4.25 8.65
C LEU A 691 -5.54 3.45 8.26
N SER A 692 -5.40 3.08 6.98
CA SER A 692 -4.19 2.42 6.48
C SER A 692 -2.90 3.22 6.71
N LYS A 693 -3.01 4.54 6.89
CA LYS A 693 -1.89 5.42 7.25
C LYS A 693 -1.36 5.18 8.67
N LEU A 694 -2.13 4.51 9.53
CA LEU A 694 -1.79 4.21 10.93
C LEU A 694 -1.07 2.87 11.10
N TRP A 695 -1.37 1.87 10.26
CA TRP A 695 -0.95 0.48 10.50
C TRP A 695 0.55 0.24 10.46
N TYR A 696 1.30 1.14 9.80
CA TYR A 696 2.76 1.05 9.80
C TYR A 696 3.30 1.48 11.18
N ILE A 697 3.06 2.72 11.58
CA ILE A 697 3.55 3.29 12.86
C ILE A 697 3.11 2.49 14.10
N LEU A 698 1.88 1.97 14.10
CA LEU A 698 1.29 1.25 15.24
C LEU A 698 1.92 -0.13 15.51
N ARG A 699 2.90 -0.56 14.70
CA ARG A 699 3.67 -1.79 14.94
C ARG A 699 4.76 -1.61 15.98
N VAL A 700 5.24 -0.38 16.17
CA VAL A 700 6.37 -0.04 17.04
C VAL A 700 6.00 1.08 18.01
N THR A 701 5.39 2.17 17.54
CA THR A 701 5.12 3.33 18.39
C THR A 701 3.92 3.10 19.33
N PRO A 702 4.11 3.14 20.65
CA PRO A 702 3.02 3.00 21.61
C PRO A 702 2.12 4.25 21.64
N LEU A 703 0.80 4.05 21.73
CA LEU A 703 -0.19 5.13 21.86
C LEU A 703 -1.00 5.01 23.15
N THR A 704 -1.45 6.15 23.67
CA THR A 704 -2.32 6.19 24.85
C THR A 704 -3.79 5.95 24.50
N GLN A 705 -4.62 5.74 25.54
CA GLN A 705 -6.07 5.64 25.35
C GLN A 705 -6.69 6.94 24.82
N ALA A 706 -6.12 8.10 25.17
CA ALA A 706 -6.58 9.39 24.69
C ALA A 706 -6.32 9.54 23.18
N ASP A 707 -5.14 9.11 22.72
CA ASP A 707 -4.74 9.13 21.31
C ASP A 707 -5.69 8.27 20.46
N PHE A 708 -6.01 7.04 20.92
CA PHE A 708 -6.98 6.17 20.24
C PHE A 708 -8.38 6.79 20.16
N LYS A 709 -8.84 7.46 21.24
CA LYS A 709 -10.14 8.16 21.24
C LYS A 709 -10.16 9.31 20.23
N GLN A 710 -9.08 10.08 20.13
CA GLN A 710 -8.96 11.18 19.17
C GLN A 710 -9.00 10.67 17.73
N LEU A 711 -8.24 9.62 17.39
CA LEU A 711 -8.24 9.01 16.06
C LEU A 711 -9.59 8.40 15.70
N ARG A 712 -10.26 7.73 16.65
CA ARG A 712 -11.63 7.20 16.46
C ARG A 712 -12.63 8.31 16.17
N SER A 713 -12.52 9.45 16.85
CA SER A 713 -13.39 10.61 16.60
C SER A 713 -13.30 11.11 15.16
N LEU A 714 -12.08 11.20 14.60
CA LEU A 714 -11.87 11.58 13.19
C LEU A 714 -12.51 10.58 12.21
N ALA A 715 -12.36 9.28 12.49
CA ALA A 715 -13.00 8.23 11.70
C ALA A 715 -14.53 8.37 11.70
N ILE A 716 -15.13 8.57 12.88
CA ILE A 716 -16.57 8.78 13.03
C ILE A 716 -17.03 10.05 12.28
N GLN A 717 -16.27 11.14 12.36
CA GLN A 717 -16.58 12.40 11.65
C GLN A 717 -16.64 12.20 10.13
N PHE A 718 -15.71 11.42 9.56
CA PHE A 718 -15.74 11.08 8.15
C PHE A 718 -16.97 10.22 7.78
N LEU A 719 -17.26 9.18 8.56
CA LEU A 719 -18.37 8.27 8.29
C LEU A 719 -19.72 9.00 8.34
N ARG A 720 -19.95 9.83 9.36
CA ARG A 720 -21.24 10.51 9.58
C ARG A 720 -21.55 11.64 8.59
N ARG A 721 -20.57 12.15 7.84
CA ARG A 721 -20.78 13.30 6.92
C ARG A 721 -21.88 12.99 5.90
N ASN A 722 -22.92 13.81 5.75
CA ASN A 722 -24.06 13.52 4.86
C ASN A 722 -24.80 12.19 5.16
N ILE A 723 -24.72 11.67 6.39
CA ILE A 723 -25.52 10.53 6.85
C ILE A 723 -26.19 10.92 8.16
N PHE A 724 -27.52 10.95 8.14
CA PHE A 724 -28.33 11.21 9.33
C PHE A 724 -29.66 10.44 9.25
N PRO A 725 -30.14 9.79 10.33
CA PRO A 725 -29.43 9.45 11.58
C PRO A 725 -28.13 8.64 11.39
N VAL A 726 -27.21 8.77 12.35
CA VAL A 726 -25.87 8.16 12.28
C VAL A 726 -25.92 6.69 12.70
N ILE A 727 -25.28 5.82 11.93
CA ILE A 727 -25.07 4.41 12.30
C ILE A 727 -24.07 4.34 13.47
N PRO A 728 -24.35 3.62 14.58
CA PRO A 728 -23.45 3.53 15.74
C PRO A 728 -22.08 2.94 15.39
N TRP A 729 -21.00 3.42 16.03
CA TRP A 729 -19.62 2.92 15.79
C TRP A 729 -19.51 1.40 15.92
N LYS A 730 -20.15 0.81 16.93
CA LYS A 730 -20.16 -0.65 17.15
C LYS A 730 -20.69 -1.40 15.91
N VAL A 731 -21.73 -0.88 15.25
CA VAL A 731 -22.29 -1.48 14.02
C VAL A 731 -21.33 -1.33 12.84
N TRP A 732 -20.67 -0.19 12.69
CA TRP A 732 -19.65 -0.02 11.64
C TRP A 732 -18.52 -1.04 11.76
N THR A 733 -18.08 -1.33 12.99
CA THR A 733 -16.95 -2.23 13.26
C THR A 733 -17.32 -3.72 13.23
N LEU A 734 -18.60 -4.06 13.26
CA LEU A 734 -19.02 -5.46 13.17
C LEU A 734 -18.60 -6.07 11.82
N PRO A 735 -18.28 -7.38 11.80
CA PRO A 735 -18.12 -8.14 10.57
C PRO A 735 -19.34 -8.05 9.65
N LYS A 736 -19.12 -8.20 8.33
CA LYS A 736 -20.19 -8.07 7.31
C LYS A 736 -21.26 -9.15 7.43
N ASP A 737 -20.86 -10.35 7.83
CA ASP A 737 -21.70 -11.51 8.15
C ASP A 737 -22.49 -11.35 9.46
N LYS A 738 -22.17 -10.34 10.29
CA LYS A 738 -22.96 -9.91 11.46
C LYS A 738 -23.70 -8.58 11.22
N GLY A 739 -23.90 -8.19 9.96
CA GLY A 739 -24.60 -6.97 9.58
C GLY A 739 -23.82 -5.66 9.77
N GLY A 740 -22.52 -5.73 10.02
CA GLY A 740 -21.66 -4.56 10.03
C GLY A 740 -21.04 -4.25 8.68
N LEU A 741 -20.08 -3.32 8.69
CA LEU A 741 -19.37 -2.86 7.48
C LEU A 741 -17.87 -3.17 7.52
N GLY A 742 -17.42 -3.87 8.56
CA GLY A 742 -16.03 -4.27 8.75
C GLY A 742 -15.06 -3.09 8.91
N VAL A 743 -15.53 -1.94 9.43
CA VAL A 743 -14.62 -0.85 9.78
C VAL A 743 -13.65 -1.33 10.84
N VAL A 744 -12.36 -1.12 10.62
CA VAL A 744 -11.33 -1.64 11.50
C VAL A 744 -11.25 -0.75 12.75
N ASP A 745 -11.51 -1.32 13.92
CA ASP A 745 -11.29 -0.61 15.18
C ASP A 745 -9.78 -0.38 15.39
N ILE A 746 -9.40 0.88 15.56
CA ILE A 746 -8.00 1.32 15.59
C ILE A 746 -7.25 0.69 16.76
N GLN A 747 -7.90 0.57 17.92
CA GLN A 747 -7.28 0.04 19.14
C GLN A 747 -7.13 -1.48 19.07
N ILE A 748 -8.15 -2.19 18.57
CA ILE A 748 -8.07 -3.64 18.35
C ILE A 748 -7.01 -3.93 17.27
N GLN A 749 -6.93 -3.12 16.22
CA GLN A 749 -5.92 -3.28 15.17
C GLN A 749 -4.50 -3.01 15.67
N ALA A 750 -4.28 -2.00 16.52
CA ALA A 750 -2.99 -1.77 17.16
C ALA A 750 -2.57 -3.00 17.98
N SER A 751 -3.48 -3.54 18.78
CA SER A 751 -3.24 -4.75 19.57
C SER A 751 -2.96 -5.96 18.67
N ALA A 752 -3.70 -6.12 17.57
CA ALA A 752 -3.46 -7.18 16.59
C ALA A 752 -2.09 -7.08 15.90
N LEU A 753 -1.54 -5.87 15.75
CA LEU A 753 -0.19 -5.67 15.22
C LEU A 753 0.87 -6.03 16.27
N TYR A 754 0.65 -5.67 17.53
CA TYR A 754 1.50 -6.05 18.66
C TYR A 754 1.43 -7.54 19.00
N PHE A 755 0.35 -8.21 18.64
CA PHE A 755 0.19 -9.65 18.82
C PHE A 755 1.31 -10.43 18.10
N ARG A 756 1.88 -9.91 17.02
CA ARG A 756 3.06 -10.49 16.37
C ARG A 756 4.27 -10.62 17.31
N TRP A 757 4.46 -9.64 18.20
CA TRP A 757 5.54 -9.62 19.18
C TRP A 757 5.21 -10.47 20.40
N LEU A 758 3.93 -10.47 20.79
CA LEU A 758 3.44 -11.23 21.94
C LEU A 758 3.42 -12.74 21.68
N HIS A 759 2.98 -13.17 20.50
CA HIS A 759 2.72 -14.58 20.20
C HIS A 759 3.94 -15.49 20.42
N PRO A 760 5.16 -15.16 19.92
CA PRO A 760 6.35 -15.96 20.21
C PRO A 760 6.64 -16.07 21.70
N LEU A 761 6.43 -15.00 22.48
CA LEU A 761 6.70 -14.99 23.93
C LEU A 761 5.76 -15.90 24.73
N LEU A 762 4.57 -16.19 24.19
CA LEU A 762 3.58 -17.06 24.84
C LEU A 762 3.75 -18.53 24.43
N VAL A 763 4.08 -18.79 23.16
CA VAL A 763 3.96 -20.12 22.54
C VAL A 763 5.30 -20.84 22.37
N GLN A 764 6.40 -20.11 22.15
CA GLN A 764 7.70 -20.70 21.87
C GLN A 764 8.47 -21.05 23.15
N ASP A 765 9.31 -22.07 23.05
CA ASP A 765 10.21 -22.46 24.13
C ASP A 765 11.30 -21.40 24.36
N GLN A 766 11.90 -21.41 25.56
CA GLN A 766 12.86 -20.40 25.98
C GLN A 766 14.10 -20.35 25.06
N ASP A 767 14.59 -21.50 24.59
CA ASP A 767 15.74 -21.56 23.67
C ASP A 767 15.47 -20.84 22.34
N VAL A 768 14.24 -20.97 21.81
CA VAL A 768 13.83 -20.28 20.58
C VAL A 768 13.70 -18.78 20.83
N ILE A 769 13.13 -18.39 21.97
CA ILE A 769 13.03 -16.98 22.39
C ILE A 769 14.43 -16.36 22.50
N ASP A 770 15.38 -17.07 23.12
CA ASP A 770 16.74 -16.57 23.35
C ASP A 770 17.56 -16.50 22.06
N SER A 771 17.27 -17.35 21.07
CA SER A 771 17.91 -17.30 19.75
C SER A 771 17.45 -16.12 18.87
N HIS A 772 16.25 -15.57 19.12
CA HIS A 772 15.66 -14.52 18.31
C HIS A 772 15.85 -13.13 18.95
N PRO A 773 16.57 -12.19 18.32
CA PRO A 773 16.98 -10.93 18.95
C PRO A 773 15.84 -10.13 19.59
N VAL A 774 14.73 -9.94 18.87
CA VAL A 774 13.58 -9.17 19.39
C VAL A 774 12.91 -9.89 20.56
N SER A 775 12.80 -11.22 20.48
CA SER A 775 12.08 -12.02 21.48
C SER A 775 12.88 -12.08 22.79
N TYR A 776 14.19 -12.28 22.68
CA TYR A 776 15.12 -12.18 23.81
C TYR A 776 15.02 -10.82 24.50
N LEU A 777 15.15 -9.72 23.74
CA LEU A 777 15.12 -8.36 24.29
C LEU A 777 13.77 -8.05 24.94
N LEU A 778 12.65 -8.46 24.34
CA LEU A 778 11.32 -8.32 24.93
C LEU A 778 11.15 -9.14 26.21
N SER A 779 11.56 -10.42 26.21
CA SER A 779 11.51 -11.28 27.40
C SER A 779 12.34 -10.68 28.53
N TYR A 780 13.58 -10.27 28.25
CA TYR A 780 14.46 -9.59 29.20
C TYR A 780 13.83 -8.29 29.72
N HIS A 781 13.32 -7.45 28.84
CA HIS A 781 12.70 -6.18 29.22
C HIS A 781 11.47 -6.38 30.11
N ILE A 782 10.57 -7.33 29.77
CA ILE A 782 9.40 -7.65 30.59
C ILE A 782 9.81 -8.17 31.97
N ARG A 783 10.80 -9.09 32.04
CA ARG A 783 11.31 -9.62 33.31
C ARG A 783 11.87 -8.51 34.18
N ASN A 784 12.70 -7.65 33.61
CA ASN A 784 13.32 -6.53 34.32
C ASN A 784 12.30 -5.50 34.80
N VAL A 785 11.33 -5.14 33.95
CA VAL A 785 10.32 -4.14 34.30
C VAL A 785 9.50 -4.59 35.51
N ASN A 786 9.16 -5.87 35.58
CA ASN A 786 8.28 -6.41 36.63
C ASN A 786 9.02 -7.09 37.79
N GLY A 787 10.31 -7.39 37.65
CA GLY A 787 11.09 -8.11 38.66
C GLY A 787 10.64 -9.56 38.86
N TYR A 788 10.26 -10.25 37.78
CA TYR A 788 9.94 -11.69 37.80
C TYR A 788 10.92 -12.48 36.91
N PRO A 789 11.26 -13.73 37.29
CA PRO A 789 12.19 -14.56 36.50
C PRO A 789 11.59 -15.05 35.18
N HIS A 790 10.27 -15.12 35.06
CA HIS A 790 9.56 -15.57 33.85
C HIS A 790 8.70 -14.42 33.28
N HIS A 791 8.86 -14.12 31.99
CA HIS A 791 8.10 -13.05 31.33
C HIS A 791 6.61 -13.39 31.18
N GLN A 792 6.24 -14.67 31.21
CA GLN A 792 4.85 -15.13 31.12
C GLN A 792 4.01 -14.65 32.31
N ILE A 793 4.60 -14.51 33.50
CA ILE A 793 3.87 -14.09 34.72
C ILE A 793 3.17 -12.73 34.51
N PRO A 794 3.85 -11.62 34.20
CA PRO A 794 3.21 -10.33 33.96
C PRO A 794 2.36 -10.27 32.68
N LEU A 795 2.58 -11.16 31.71
CA LEU A 795 1.72 -11.26 30.54
C LEU A 795 0.36 -11.89 30.90
N LEU A 796 0.38 -13.03 31.59
CA LEU A 796 -0.81 -13.83 31.92
C LEU A 796 -1.63 -13.20 33.05
N PHE A 797 -0.95 -12.63 34.05
CA PHE A 797 -1.57 -12.17 35.30
C PHE A 797 -1.42 -10.65 35.47
N PRO A 798 -2.50 -9.87 35.31
CA PRO A 798 -2.47 -8.42 35.50
C PRO A 798 -2.00 -7.98 36.89
N SER A 799 -2.21 -8.81 37.92
CA SER A 799 -1.74 -8.57 39.30
C SER A 799 -0.22 -8.53 39.43
N ALA A 800 0.53 -9.16 38.53
CA ALA A 800 1.98 -9.17 38.54
C ALA A 800 2.62 -7.93 37.89
N ARG A 801 1.83 -7.11 37.20
CA ARG A 801 2.34 -5.96 36.45
C ARG A 801 2.71 -4.84 37.41
N ARG A 802 4.00 -4.54 37.53
CA ARG A 802 4.48 -3.47 38.42
C ARG A 802 4.34 -2.11 37.73
N THR A 803 3.78 -1.14 38.45
CA THR A 803 3.68 0.26 38.01
C THR A 803 4.81 1.15 38.56
N LYS A 804 5.76 0.58 39.32
CA LYS A 804 6.88 1.31 39.92
C LYS A 804 8.09 1.32 38.97
N GLY A 805 8.59 2.50 38.60
CA GLY A 805 9.93 2.66 38.03
C GLY A 805 10.05 3.61 36.83
N LEU A 806 8.98 3.82 36.07
CA LEU A 806 8.89 4.90 35.09
C LEU A 806 7.83 5.86 35.61
N LYS A 807 8.16 7.14 35.80
CA LYS A 807 7.16 8.18 36.13
C LYS A 807 5.94 7.97 35.21
N LYS A 808 4.71 8.25 35.68
CA LYS A 808 3.41 8.15 34.96
C LYS A 808 3.33 8.88 33.58
N GLN A 809 4.44 9.31 33.02
CA GLN A 809 4.57 10.23 31.91
C GLN A 809 4.46 9.55 30.53
N ARG A 810 4.75 8.24 30.40
CA ARG A 810 4.82 7.56 29.08
C ARG A 810 4.13 6.19 29.06
N THR A 811 3.52 5.86 27.92
CA THR A 811 3.07 4.50 27.56
C THR A 811 4.19 3.85 26.77
N GLY A 812 4.71 2.72 27.23
CA GLY A 812 5.82 2.00 26.62
C GLY A 812 5.39 0.78 25.80
N THR A 813 6.38 0.09 25.24
CA THR A 813 6.18 -1.12 24.43
C THR A 813 5.45 -2.22 25.22
N VAL A 814 5.83 -2.41 26.47
CA VAL A 814 5.24 -3.43 27.36
C VAL A 814 3.77 -3.15 27.67
N ASP A 815 3.37 -1.89 27.82
CA ASP A 815 1.96 -1.52 28.04
C ASP A 815 1.06 -1.95 26.87
N MET A 816 1.58 -1.86 25.64
CA MET A 816 0.87 -2.31 24.45
C MET A 816 0.77 -3.84 24.39
N LEU A 817 1.79 -4.57 24.84
CA LEU A 817 1.73 -6.03 24.98
C LEU A 817 0.70 -6.45 26.02
N TYR A 818 0.63 -5.77 27.18
CA TYR A 818 -0.37 -6.01 28.20
C TYR A 818 -1.79 -5.81 27.69
N ARG A 819 -2.05 -4.68 27.00
CA ARG A 819 -3.35 -4.46 26.35
C ARG A 819 -3.68 -5.56 25.35
N THR A 820 -2.69 -6.01 24.59
CA THR A 820 -2.87 -7.03 23.56
C THR A 820 -3.26 -8.38 24.15
N VAL A 821 -2.55 -8.85 25.19
CA VAL A 821 -2.88 -10.12 25.85
C VAL A 821 -4.21 -10.05 26.60
N ASP A 822 -4.58 -8.88 27.12
CA ASP A 822 -5.87 -8.68 27.81
C ASP A 822 -7.07 -8.71 26.86
N TYR A 823 -6.87 -8.44 25.56
CA TYR A 823 -7.94 -8.56 24.56
C TYR A 823 -8.24 -10.02 24.17
N LEU A 824 -7.32 -10.95 24.39
CA LEU A 824 -7.53 -12.34 24.02
C LEU A 824 -8.55 -13.00 24.97
N PRO A 825 -9.59 -13.65 24.44
CA PRO A 825 -10.49 -14.46 25.25
C PRO A 825 -9.71 -15.58 25.96
N LYS A 826 -9.94 -15.73 27.27
CA LYS A 826 -9.28 -16.75 28.10
C LYS A 826 -10.18 -17.20 29.25
N LEU A 827 -10.11 -18.48 29.60
CA LEU A 827 -10.72 -19.05 30.81
C LEU A 827 -9.73 -19.98 31.49
N PHE A 828 -9.06 -19.51 32.54
CA PHE A 828 -8.02 -20.30 33.19
C PHE A 828 -8.55 -21.41 34.09
N ASP A 829 -9.84 -21.46 34.39
CA ASP A 829 -10.42 -22.35 35.40
C ASP A 829 -10.07 -23.84 35.20
N ALA A 830 -9.93 -24.28 33.94
CA ALA A 830 -9.62 -25.66 33.58
C ALA A 830 -8.12 -25.93 33.36
N ALA A 831 -7.22 -24.97 33.64
CA ALA A 831 -5.79 -25.12 33.37
C ALA A 831 -5.10 -26.01 34.43
N PRO A 832 -4.52 -27.17 34.06
CA PRO A 832 -3.79 -28.02 35.00
C PRO A 832 -2.35 -27.49 35.22
N ILE A 833 -2.16 -26.61 36.20
CA ILE A 833 -0.81 -26.15 36.59
C ILE A 833 -0.14 -27.15 37.55
N ASN A 834 1.18 -27.26 37.50
CA ASN A 834 1.96 -28.07 38.45
C ASN A 834 2.41 -27.25 39.68
N SER A 835 2.87 -27.95 40.72
CA SER A 835 3.31 -27.33 41.99
C SER A 835 4.46 -26.32 41.80
N ALA A 836 5.41 -26.61 40.90
CA ALA A 836 6.51 -25.69 40.58
C ALA A 836 5.99 -24.36 40.00
N THR A 837 5.08 -24.42 39.04
CA THR A 837 4.44 -23.24 38.43
C THR A 837 3.63 -22.47 39.46
N ALA A 838 2.83 -23.18 40.28
CA ALA A 838 2.04 -22.59 41.34
C ALA A 838 2.89 -21.77 42.32
N MET A 839 4.04 -22.31 42.74
CA MET A 839 4.97 -21.65 43.67
C MET A 839 5.65 -20.41 43.05
N ALA A 840 5.77 -20.36 41.72
CA ALA A 840 6.32 -19.22 40.98
C ALA A 840 5.29 -18.08 40.73
N LEU A 841 4.02 -18.26 41.07
CA LEU A 841 2.99 -17.25 40.85
C LEU A 841 3.03 -16.11 41.89
N PRO A 842 2.57 -14.90 41.53
CA PRO A 842 2.21 -13.88 42.52
C PRO A 842 1.08 -14.41 43.41
N LEU A 843 1.11 -14.05 44.70
CA LEU A 843 0.12 -14.54 45.66
C LEU A 843 -1.33 -14.23 45.26
N GLN A 844 -1.58 -13.07 44.65
CA GLN A 844 -2.91 -12.67 44.17
C GLN A 844 -3.43 -13.51 43.00
N ALA A 845 -2.56 -14.25 42.30
CA ALA A 845 -2.98 -15.18 41.26
C ALA A 845 -3.45 -16.52 41.83
N ALA A 846 -3.31 -16.78 43.13
CA ALA A 846 -3.75 -18.03 43.74
C ALA A 846 -5.22 -17.99 44.20
N PHE A 847 -5.81 -16.80 44.42
CA PHE A 847 -7.15 -16.66 44.98
C PHE A 847 -7.94 -15.49 44.39
N TYR A 848 -9.26 -15.48 44.64
CA TYR A 848 -10.16 -14.39 44.33
C TYR A 848 -11.08 -14.08 45.52
N VAL A 849 -11.64 -12.86 45.52
CA VAL A 849 -12.68 -12.43 46.46
C VAL A 849 -14.05 -12.74 45.81
N PRO A 850 -14.88 -13.63 46.38
CA PRO A 850 -16.22 -13.89 45.86
C PRO A 850 -17.08 -12.62 45.89
N PRO A 851 -18.03 -12.44 44.95
CA PRO A 851 -18.92 -11.26 44.92
C PRO A 851 -19.72 -11.04 46.21
N SER A 852 -19.94 -12.10 46.98
CA SER A 852 -20.64 -12.08 48.27
C SER A 852 -19.76 -11.62 49.45
N SER A 853 -18.47 -11.37 49.25
CA SER A 853 -17.53 -10.98 50.30
C SER A 853 -17.17 -9.49 50.24
N SER A 854 -17.12 -8.85 51.41
CA SER A 854 -16.65 -7.47 51.58
C SER A 854 -15.15 -7.37 51.97
N LEU A 855 -14.42 -8.49 51.94
CA LEU A 855 -13.02 -8.53 52.38
C LEU A 855 -12.11 -7.68 51.47
N VAL A 856 -11.42 -6.71 52.07
CA VAL A 856 -10.38 -5.93 51.38
C VAL A 856 -9.03 -6.60 51.57
N VAL A 857 -8.43 -7.06 50.48
CA VAL A 857 -7.11 -7.71 50.49
C VAL A 857 -6.02 -6.67 50.84
N PRO A 858 -5.13 -6.93 51.82
CA PRO A 858 -4.07 -5.99 52.20
C PRO A 858 -3.17 -5.63 51.02
N LEU A 859 -2.75 -4.36 50.93
CA LEU A 859 -1.88 -3.89 49.84
C LEU A 859 -0.57 -4.67 49.72
N LYS A 860 0.01 -5.12 50.84
CA LYS A 860 1.25 -5.94 50.86
C LYS A 860 1.13 -7.24 50.08
N VAL A 861 -0.08 -7.82 49.95
CA VAL A 861 -0.31 -9.04 49.16
C VAL A 861 0.08 -8.85 47.69
N LYS A 862 0.03 -7.61 47.17
CA LYS A 862 0.48 -7.30 45.80
C LYS A 862 1.98 -7.49 45.58
N GLU A 863 2.77 -7.49 46.64
CA GLU A 863 4.23 -7.62 46.59
C GLU A 863 4.71 -9.04 46.93
N MET A 864 3.78 -9.95 47.29
CA MET A 864 4.07 -11.31 47.77
C MET A 864 3.99 -12.35 46.66
N MET A 865 4.86 -13.34 46.73
CA MET A 865 4.82 -14.57 45.93
C MET A 865 4.02 -15.67 46.64
N VAL A 866 3.54 -16.66 45.91
CA VAL A 866 2.95 -17.87 46.52
C VAL A 866 3.96 -18.54 47.46
N SER A 867 5.22 -18.67 47.04
CA SER A 867 6.31 -19.24 47.84
C SER A 867 6.64 -18.52 49.15
N ASP A 868 6.19 -17.26 49.30
CA ASP A 868 6.35 -16.50 50.53
C ASP A 868 5.38 -16.90 51.63
N VAL A 869 4.27 -17.55 51.26
CA VAL A 869 3.14 -17.86 52.15
C VAL A 869 2.80 -19.34 52.16
N PHE A 870 3.06 -20.01 51.04
CA PHE A 870 2.89 -21.43 50.84
C PHE A 870 4.24 -22.13 50.76
N GLN A 871 4.22 -23.43 50.99
CA GLN A 871 5.34 -24.34 50.84
C GLN A 871 4.87 -25.60 50.11
N TYR A 872 5.82 -26.29 49.47
CA TYR A 872 5.58 -27.53 48.74
C TYR A 872 5.99 -28.72 49.61
N ASP A 873 5.08 -29.67 49.81
CA ASP A 873 5.36 -30.95 50.44
C ASP A 873 5.83 -31.93 49.36
N ALA A 874 7.10 -32.32 49.41
CA ALA A 874 7.69 -33.22 48.43
C ALA A 874 7.27 -34.69 48.60
N LEU A 875 6.80 -35.10 49.79
CA LEU A 875 6.38 -36.48 50.05
C LEU A 875 4.98 -36.73 49.50
N LEU A 876 4.08 -35.77 49.72
CA LEU A 876 2.68 -35.84 49.32
C LEU A 876 2.38 -35.08 48.02
N ASN A 877 3.38 -34.37 47.49
CA ASN A 877 3.35 -33.60 46.25
C ASN A 877 2.15 -32.65 46.14
N PHE A 878 2.04 -31.74 47.10
CA PHE A 878 1.03 -30.69 47.10
C PHE A 878 1.55 -29.40 47.74
N VAL A 879 0.84 -28.30 47.49
CA VAL A 879 1.13 -26.97 47.99
C VAL A 879 0.20 -26.66 49.16
N HIS A 880 0.76 -26.28 50.31
CA HIS A 880 0.00 -25.90 51.49
C HIS A 880 0.57 -24.63 52.13
N TRP A 881 -0.23 -23.92 52.92
CA TRP A 881 0.28 -22.73 53.59
C TRP A 881 1.33 -23.09 54.65
N ARG A 882 2.31 -22.20 54.85
CA ARG A 882 3.33 -22.30 55.90
C ARG A 882 2.69 -22.24 57.28
N ASP A 883 3.36 -22.82 58.29
CA ASP A 883 2.94 -22.66 59.69
C ASP A 883 2.88 -21.16 60.04
N THR A 884 1.81 -20.72 60.69
CA THR A 884 1.64 -19.33 61.14
C THR A 884 2.79 -18.82 62.03
N ARG A 885 3.59 -19.72 62.61
CA ARG A 885 4.78 -19.44 63.43
C ARG A 885 6.08 -19.38 62.63
N ASP A 886 6.05 -19.62 61.31
CA ASP A 886 7.22 -19.54 60.45
C ASP A 886 7.84 -18.11 60.48
N PRO A 887 9.11 -17.95 60.88
CA PRO A 887 9.78 -16.65 60.94
C PRO A 887 9.78 -15.90 59.60
N SER A 888 9.72 -16.62 58.47
CA SER A 888 9.72 -16.04 57.12
C SER A 888 8.47 -15.19 56.84
N LEU A 889 7.36 -15.44 57.55
CA LEU A 889 6.11 -14.69 57.46
C LEU A 889 6.17 -13.32 58.17
N LEU A 890 7.10 -13.14 59.13
CA LEU A 890 7.19 -11.92 59.95
C LEU A 890 7.42 -10.66 59.11
N ARG A 891 8.17 -10.77 58.00
CA ARG A 891 8.45 -9.65 57.07
C ARG A 891 7.16 -9.04 56.48
N TRP A 892 6.09 -9.84 56.39
CA TRP A 892 4.82 -9.46 55.79
C TRP A 892 3.78 -8.92 56.80
N LYS A 893 4.14 -8.81 58.08
CA LYS A 893 3.24 -8.34 59.16
C LYS A 893 1.93 -9.16 59.19
N ARG A 894 0.77 -8.50 59.29
CA ARG A 894 -0.55 -9.15 59.38
C ARG A 894 -1.09 -9.67 58.03
N ALA A 895 -0.41 -9.43 56.91
CA ALA A 895 -0.94 -9.76 55.59
C ALA A 895 -1.18 -11.27 55.38
N PRO A 896 -0.24 -12.19 55.74
CA PRO A 896 -0.47 -13.63 55.64
C PRO A 896 -1.64 -14.09 56.50
N SER A 897 -1.74 -13.62 57.76
CA SER A 897 -2.83 -13.99 58.68
C SER A 897 -4.22 -13.56 58.17
N THR A 898 -4.31 -12.44 57.45
CA THR A 898 -5.56 -12.03 56.79
C THR A 898 -5.92 -12.95 55.63
N VAL A 899 -4.94 -13.38 54.83
CA VAL A 899 -5.16 -14.34 53.74
C VAL A 899 -5.62 -15.69 54.30
N PHE A 900 -4.95 -16.22 55.33
CA PHE A 900 -5.30 -17.49 55.97
C PHE A 900 -6.71 -17.49 56.57
N ARG A 901 -7.06 -16.45 57.35
CA ARG A 901 -8.43 -16.31 57.89
C ARG A 901 -9.46 -16.14 56.77
N GLY A 902 -9.09 -15.45 55.69
CA GLY A 902 -9.94 -15.26 54.54
C GLY A 902 -10.28 -16.59 53.85
N LEU A 903 -9.26 -17.42 53.61
CA LEU A 903 -9.43 -18.75 53.00
C LEU A 903 -10.20 -19.70 53.93
N ALA A 904 -9.89 -19.71 55.23
CA ALA A 904 -10.57 -20.57 56.20
C ALA A 904 -12.05 -20.20 56.40
N SER A 905 -12.41 -18.91 56.32
CA SER A 905 -13.79 -18.43 56.46
C SER A 905 -14.59 -18.46 55.15
N GLY A 906 -13.97 -18.81 54.02
CA GLY A 906 -14.59 -18.77 52.69
C GLY A 906 -14.80 -17.36 52.12
N THR A 907 -14.29 -16.32 52.79
CA THR A 907 -14.28 -14.93 52.28
C THR A 907 -13.21 -14.70 51.21
N LEU A 908 -12.22 -15.59 51.12
CA LEU A 908 -11.37 -15.82 49.94
C LEU A 908 -11.56 -17.25 49.46
N LYS A 909 -11.48 -17.45 48.14
CA LYS A 909 -11.46 -18.78 47.53
C LYS A 909 -10.25 -18.92 46.64
N PHE A 910 -9.65 -20.12 46.60
CA PHE A 910 -8.63 -20.44 45.63
C PHE A 910 -9.19 -20.32 44.21
N GLN A 911 -8.34 -19.90 43.28
CA GLN A 911 -8.67 -19.97 41.86
C GLN A 911 -8.88 -21.42 41.45
N PRO A 912 -9.83 -21.73 40.54
CA PRO A 912 -10.12 -23.11 40.16
C PRO A 912 -8.90 -23.87 39.62
N TYR A 913 -8.00 -23.21 38.88
CA TYR A 913 -6.75 -23.81 38.42
C TYR A 913 -5.71 -24.04 39.52
N PHE A 914 -5.80 -23.32 40.64
CA PHE A 914 -4.85 -23.43 41.75
C PHE A 914 -5.29 -24.51 42.75
N LEU A 915 -6.58 -24.77 42.87
CA LEU A 915 -7.12 -25.75 43.81
C LEU A 915 -6.52 -27.18 43.65
N PRO A 916 -6.28 -27.71 42.43
CA PRO A 916 -5.71 -29.04 42.25
C PRO A 916 -4.34 -29.22 42.92
N VAL A 917 -3.47 -28.20 42.86
CA VAL A 917 -2.13 -28.30 43.47
C VAL A 917 -2.17 -28.24 45.00
N CYS A 918 -3.31 -27.87 45.61
CA CYS A 918 -3.48 -27.88 47.06
C CYS A 918 -3.87 -29.27 47.60
N ASN A 919 -4.03 -30.28 46.75
CA ASN A 919 -4.37 -31.64 47.14
C ASN A 919 -3.23 -32.61 46.80
N PRO A 920 -2.99 -33.66 47.60
CA PRO A 920 -2.00 -34.69 47.28
C PRO A 920 -2.25 -35.32 45.90
N ALA A 921 -1.22 -35.39 45.07
CA ALA A 921 -1.30 -35.91 43.71
C ALA A 921 0.05 -36.56 43.28
N PRO A 922 0.11 -37.38 42.22
CA PRO A 922 1.38 -37.88 41.67
C PRO A 922 2.26 -36.75 41.12
N VAL A 923 3.60 -36.90 41.21
CA VAL A 923 4.55 -35.90 40.68
C VAL A 923 4.38 -35.76 39.17
N VAL A 924 3.99 -34.56 38.73
CA VAL A 924 3.97 -34.14 37.33
C VAL A 924 5.12 -33.15 37.15
N ASP A 925 5.93 -33.32 36.10
CA ASP A 925 7.09 -32.50 35.67
C ASP A 925 7.58 -31.45 36.70
N PRO A 926 8.77 -31.61 37.29
CA PRO A 926 9.27 -30.70 38.32
C PRO A 926 9.59 -29.28 37.81
N GLY A 927 9.58 -29.02 36.50
CA GLY A 927 9.86 -27.72 35.90
C GLY A 927 8.70 -26.71 35.99
N VAL A 928 9.02 -25.41 35.98
CA VAL A 928 8.00 -24.35 35.81
C VAL A 928 7.52 -24.34 34.35
N SER A 929 6.22 -24.49 34.13
CA SER A 929 5.61 -24.49 32.80
C SER A 929 4.30 -23.70 32.76
N PHE A 930 4.26 -22.67 31.92
CA PHE A 930 3.07 -21.85 31.70
C PHE A 930 2.21 -22.33 30.52
N ALA A 931 2.63 -23.38 29.81
CA ALA A 931 1.91 -23.92 28.66
C ALA A 931 0.43 -24.24 28.95
N PRO A 932 0.06 -24.88 30.09
CA PRO A 932 -1.34 -25.20 30.40
C PRO A 932 -2.25 -23.97 30.49
N LEU A 933 -1.71 -22.82 30.93
CA LEU A 933 -2.43 -21.54 30.99
C LEU A 933 -2.51 -20.89 29.61
N VAL A 934 -1.45 -20.98 28.80
CA VAL A 934 -1.45 -20.46 27.44
C VAL A 934 -2.43 -21.23 26.54
N ASP A 935 -2.61 -22.53 26.78
CA ASP A 935 -3.55 -23.37 26.04
C ASP A 935 -5.03 -23.00 26.27
N GLN A 936 -5.33 -22.20 27.31
CA GLN A 936 -6.68 -21.68 27.55
C GLN A 936 -7.03 -20.42 26.75
N PHE A 937 -6.09 -19.89 25.95
CA PHE A 937 -6.40 -18.84 24.98
C PHE A 937 -7.02 -19.47 23.74
N CYS A 938 -8.30 -19.18 23.50
CA CYS A 938 -9.04 -19.71 22.36
C CYS A 938 -9.08 -18.70 21.21
N LEU A 939 -8.82 -19.17 20.00
CA LEU A 939 -9.07 -18.41 18.77
C LEU A 939 -10.53 -18.57 18.31
N HIS A 940 -10.95 -17.72 17.37
CA HIS A 940 -12.31 -17.69 16.82
C HIS A 940 -12.81 -19.02 16.20
N ASP A 941 -11.91 -19.93 15.84
CA ASP A 941 -12.16 -21.24 15.26
C ASP A 941 -12.15 -22.36 16.32
N GLY A 942 -12.03 -22.00 17.60
CA GLY A 942 -11.97 -22.94 18.73
C GLY A 942 -10.61 -23.58 18.95
N GLN A 943 -9.58 -23.27 18.14
CA GLN A 943 -8.23 -23.79 18.33
C GLN A 943 -7.49 -23.07 19.48
N SER A 944 -6.67 -23.83 20.21
CA SER A 944 -5.68 -23.24 21.15
C SER A 944 -4.69 -22.37 20.39
N LEU A 945 -4.29 -21.27 21.03
CA LEU A 945 -3.25 -20.37 20.54
C LEU A 945 -1.97 -21.09 20.10
N ARG A 946 -1.58 -22.18 20.77
CA ARG A 946 -0.34 -22.93 20.46
C ARG A 946 -0.45 -23.77 19.18
N ASN A 947 -1.65 -24.22 18.82
CA ASN A 947 -1.88 -25.19 17.75
C ASN A 947 -2.28 -24.54 16.41
N ALA A 948 -2.45 -23.21 16.39
CA ALA A 948 -2.97 -22.49 15.24
C ALA A 948 -1.92 -21.56 14.62
N GLN A 949 -2.01 -21.36 13.29
CA GLN A 949 -1.28 -20.28 12.63
C GLN A 949 -1.91 -18.92 12.98
N ALA A 950 -1.51 -18.38 14.13
CA ALA A 950 -2.04 -17.12 14.62
C ALA A 950 -1.48 -15.93 13.83
N SER A 951 -2.38 -15.03 13.40
CA SER A 951 -2.06 -13.83 12.65
C SER A 951 -2.80 -12.62 13.22
N ALA A 952 -2.41 -11.41 12.81
CA ALA A 952 -3.17 -10.20 13.15
C ALA A 952 -4.65 -10.26 12.67
N LYS A 953 -4.97 -11.08 11.66
CA LYS A 953 -6.35 -11.29 11.22
C LYS A 953 -7.09 -12.21 12.19
N THR A 954 -6.52 -13.36 12.53
CA THR A 954 -7.17 -14.33 13.45
C THR A 954 -7.32 -13.73 14.85
N PHE A 955 -6.34 -12.96 15.34
CA PHE A 955 -6.46 -12.17 16.57
C PHE A 955 -7.71 -11.29 16.54
N ARG A 956 -7.88 -10.45 15.50
CA ARG A 956 -9.04 -9.55 15.40
C ARG A 956 -10.36 -10.32 15.37
N LEU A 957 -10.42 -11.41 14.63
CA LEU A 957 -11.63 -12.23 14.58
C LEU A 957 -11.97 -12.82 15.94
N SER A 958 -10.96 -13.24 16.71
CA SER A 958 -11.13 -13.80 18.07
C SER A 958 -11.59 -12.74 19.08
N VAL A 959 -11.11 -11.51 18.94
CA VAL A 959 -11.61 -10.38 19.76
C VAL A 959 -13.02 -9.95 19.34
N LEU A 960 -13.36 -10.05 18.05
CA LEU A 960 -14.68 -9.67 17.53
C LEU A 960 -15.75 -10.76 17.73
N SER A 961 -15.36 -12.03 17.88
CA SER A 961 -16.30 -13.12 18.16
C SER A 961 -16.94 -12.98 19.53
N SER A 962 -16.21 -12.42 20.51
CA SER A 962 -16.73 -12.11 21.85
C SER A 962 -17.58 -10.84 21.93
N VAL A 963 -17.74 -10.09 20.83
CA VAL A 963 -18.58 -8.88 20.80
C VAL A 963 -20.02 -9.26 20.48
N GLU A 964 -20.94 -8.93 21.39
CA GLU A 964 -22.38 -9.11 21.19
C GLU A 964 -22.92 -8.29 20.02
N GLN A 965 -23.67 -8.95 19.15
CA GLN A 965 -24.36 -8.33 18.01
C GLN A 965 -25.65 -7.64 18.50
N PRO A 966 -25.97 -6.41 18.07
CA PRO A 966 -27.24 -5.76 18.40
C PRO A 966 -28.44 -6.62 17.96
N LEU A 967 -29.46 -6.74 18.82
CA LEU A 967 -30.66 -7.56 18.59
C LEU A 967 -31.27 -7.37 17.20
N VAL A 968 -31.41 -6.11 16.74
CA VAL A 968 -32.02 -5.79 15.43
C VAL A 968 -31.28 -6.44 14.25
N LEU A 969 -29.97 -6.66 14.37
CA LEU A 969 -29.16 -7.30 13.33
C LEU A 969 -29.11 -8.82 13.45
N GLN A 970 -29.51 -9.39 14.59
CA GLN A 970 -29.50 -10.84 14.83
C GLN A 970 -30.58 -11.58 14.02
N ASN A 971 -31.62 -10.87 13.59
CA ASN A 971 -32.70 -11.41 12.77
C ASN A 971 -32.24 -11.83 11.36
N VAL A 972 -31.05 -11.41 10.93
CA VAL A 972 -30.48 -11.75 9.62
C VAL A 972 -29.34 -12.74 9.80
N SER A 973 -29.45 -13.91 9.15
CA SER A 973 -28.40 -14.94 9.17
C SER A 973 -27.11 -14.48 8.48
N ALA A 974 -25.98 -15.10 8.82
CA ALA A 974 -24.70 -14.83 8.17
C ALA A 974 -24.73 -15.09 6.65
N ALA A 975 -25.47 -16.12 6.21
CA ALA A 975 -25.66 -16.44 4.81
C ALA A 975 -26.43 -15.32 4.07
N ASN A 976 -27.48 -14.80 4.69
CA ASN A 976 -28.31 -13.74 4.11
C ASN A 976 -27.55 -12.41 4.03
N TRP A 977 -26.72 -12.10 5.04
CA TRP A 977 -25.80 -10.96 4.94
C TRP A 977 -24.81 -11.10 3.79
N LYS A 978 -24.20 -12.28 3.63
CA LYS A 978 -23.26 -12.56 2.55
C LYS A 978 -23.94 -12.42 1.19
N PHE A 979 -25.15 -12.95 1.04
CA PHE A 979 -26.00 -12.77 -0.13
C PHE A 979 -26.23 -11.28 -0.42
N PHE A 980 -26.74 -10.50 0.55
CA PHE A 980 -27.01 -9.07 0.38
C PHE A 980 -25.79 -8.26 -0.06
N TRP A 981 -24.63 -8.49 0.55
CA TRP A 981 -23.40 -7.78 0.18
C TRP A 981 -22.84 -8.17 -1.19
N SER A 982 -23.23 -9.34 -1.72
CA SER A 982 -22.83 -9.80 -3.06
C SER A 982 -23.68 -9.16 -4.17
N LEU A 983 -24.86 -8.62 -3.84
CA LEU A 983 -25.78 -8.06 -4.83
C LEU A 983 -25.23 -6.79 -5.50
N SER A 984 -25.37 -6.75 -6.83
CA SER A 984 -25.14 -5.56 -7.65
C SER A 984 -26.31 -4.57 -7.49
N LEU A 985 -26.26 -3.77 -6.43
CA LEU A 985 -27.29 -2.78 -6.08
C LEU A 985 -26.79 -1.35 -6.35
N THR A 986 -27.70 -0.47 -6.72
CA THR A 986 -27.43 0.97 -6.76
C THR A 986 -27.14 1.51 -5.35
N TYR A 987 -26.49 2.68 -5.29
CA TYR A 987 -26.23 3.38 -4.03
C TYR A 987 -27.50 3.52 -3.16
N ILE A 988 -28.62 3.91 -3.79
CA ILE A 988 -29.87 4.23 -3.08
C ILE A 988 -30.48 2.94 -2.53
N GLN A 989 -30.64 1.92 -3.39
CA GLN A 989 -31.18 0.61 -3.01
C GLN A 989 -30.47 0.05 -1.77
N ARG A 990 -29.14 -0.07 -1.85
CA ARG A 990 -28.34 -0.63 -0.75
C ARG A 990 -28.48 0.18 0.53
N ASN A 991 -28.49 1.51 0.43
CA ASN A 991 -28.54 2.40 1.59
C ASN A 991 -29.89 2.34 2.30
N VAL A 992 -31.00 2.35 1.57
CA VAL A 992 -32.36 2.30 2.16
C VAL A 992 -32.57 1.00 2.93
N ILE A 993 -32.28 -0.15 2.30
CA ILE A 993 -32.46 -1.47 2.92
C ILE A 993 -31.58 -1.62 4.16
N TYR A 994 -30.28 -1.32 4.01
CA TYR A 994 -29.34 -1.47 5.12
C TYR A 994 -29.72 -0.59 6.32
N ARG A 995 -30.17 0.65 6.08
CA ARG A 995 -30.59 1.55 7.15
C ARG A 995 -31.93 1.17 7.76
N PHE A 996 -32.81 0.55 7.00
CA PHE A 996 -34.04 -0.03 7.52
C PHE A 996 -33.72 -1.16 8.50
N ILE A 997 -32.92 -2.14 8.08
CA ILE A 997 -32.49 -3.27 8.93
C ILE A 997 -31.68 -2.79 10.14
N ALA A 998 -30.75 -1.83 9.95
CA ALA A 998 -29.96 -1.29 11.05
C ALA A 998 -30.73 -0.34 11.98
N GLY A 999 -32.04 -0.15 11.77
CA GLY A 999 -32.90 0.69 12.60
C GLY A 999 -32.51 2.17 12.58
N CYS A 1000 -31.91 2.65 11.49
CA CYS A 1000 -31.38 4.02 11.37
C CYS A 1000 -31.92 4.78 10.15
N ILE A 1001 -33.03 4.32 9.55
CA ILE A 1001 -33.74 5.04 8.48
C ILE A 1001 -34.40 6.33 9.03
N PRO A 1002 -34.43 7.45 8.28
CA PRO A 1002 -34.90 8.74 8.79
C PRO A 1002 -36.43 8.87 8.73
N SER A 1003 -37.17 8.14 9.59
CA SER A 1003 -38.63 8.32 9.73
C SER A 1003 -38.97 9.58 10.51
N ARG A 1004 -40.12 10.23 10.25
CA ARG A 1004 -40.49 11.47 10.96
C ARG A 1004 -40.52 11.31 12.48
N SER A 1005 -41.00 10.19 13.01
CA SER A 1005 -40.99 9.94 14.45
C SER A 1005 -39.59 9.97 15.05
N ARG A 1006 -38.61 9.35 14.36
CA ARG A 1006 -37.22 9.33 14.77
C ARG A 1006 -36.56 10.70 14.63
N LEU A 1007 -36.86 11.42 13.55
CA LEU A 1007 -36.34 12.77 13.32
C LEU A 1007 -36.87 13.76 14.36
N HIS A 1008 -38.17 13.71 14.69
CA HIS A 1008 -38.79 14.48 15.76
C HIS A 1008 -38.16 14.19 17.12
N TYR A 1009 -37.96 12.91 17.45
CA TYR A 1009 -37.29 12.52 18.70
C TYR A 1009 -35.85 13.04 18.79
N MET A 1010 -35.09 13.00 17.69
CA MET A 1010 -33.68 13.42 17.69
C MET A 1010 -33.49 14.94 17.58
N MET A 1011 -34.39 15.63 16.88
CA MET A 1011 -34.27 17.06 16.55
C MET A 1011 -35.66 17.73 16.57
N PRO A 1012 -36.31 17.82 17.74
CA PRO A 1012 -37.68 18.31 17.85
C PRO A 1012 -37.86 19.75 17.38
N ALA A 1013 -36.81 20.58 17.46
CA ALA A 1013 -36.82 21.96 16.97
C ALA A 1013 -36.90 22.11 15.43
N PHE A 1014 -36.48 21.09 14.66
CA PHE A 1014 -36.52 21.13 13.19
C PHE A 1014 -37.67 20.30 12.60
N PHE A 1015 -38.18 19.36 13.39
CA PHE A 1015 -39.22 18.41 12.99
C PHE A 1015 -40.34 18.53 14.01
N GLU A 1016 -41.26 19.48 13.82
CA GLU A 1016 -42.28 19.85 14.81
C GLU A 1016 -43.31 18.74 15.08
N SER A 1017 -43.50 17.80 14.15
CA SER A 1017 -44.42 16.67 14.31
C SER A 1017 -43.79 15.34 13.92
N HIS A 1018 -44.28 14.28 14.56
CA HIS A 1018 -43.99 12.90 14.22
C HIS A 1018 -44.91 12.34 13.11
N ASN A 1019 -45.78 13.17 12.52
CA ASN A 1019 -46.82 12.72 11.59
C ASN A 1019 -46.23 12.40 10.20
N CYS A 1020 -46.89 11.50 9.48
CA CYS A 1020 -46.52 11.20 8.09
C CYS A 1020 -46.80 12.43 7.19
N PRO A 1021 -45.85 12.91 6.39
CA PRO A 1021 -46.07 14.08 5.53
C PRO A 1021 -46.98 13.75 4.34
N VAL A 1022 -47.14 12.48 3.98
CA VAL A 1022 -47.94 12.04 2.82
C VAL A 1022 -49.41 11.82 3.19
N CYS A 1023 -49.69 11.13 4.29
CA CYS A 1023 -51.06 10.76 4.67
C CYS A 1023 -51.54 11.39 5.98
N LEU A 1024 -50.70 12.20 6.64
CA LEU A 1024 -50.99 12.89 7.91
C LEU A 1024 -51.30 11.98 9.11
N SER A 1025 -51.17 10.65 8.96
CA SER A 1025 -51.30 9.68 10.05
C SER A 1025 -50.39 10.05 11.24
N PRO A 1026 -50.87 9.90 12.49
CA PRO A 1026 -50.03 10.07 13.65
C PRO A 1026 -48.91 9.02 13.66
N ASN A 1027 -47.69 9.47 13.95
CA ASN A 1027 -46.49 8.66 14.15
C ASN A 1027 -46.00 7.83 12.93
N GLU A 1028 -45.23 8.46 12.05
CA GLU A 1028 -44.52 7.75 10.98
C GLU A 1028 -43.32 6.99 11.53
N THR A 1029 -43.52 5.70 11.81
CA THR A 1029 -42.45 4.73 12.10
C THR A 1029 -41.67 4.36 10.84
N ALA A 1030 -40.55 3.63 11.00
CA ALA A 1030 -39.80 3.09 9.86
C ALA A 1030 -40.66 2.18 8.96
N SER A 1031 -41.58 1.41 9.56
CA SER A 1031 -42.53 0.58 8.82
C SER A 1031 -43.55 1.45 8.06
N HIS A 1032 -44.10 2.50 8.69
CA HIS A 1032 -45.04 3.41 8.03
C HIS A 1032 -44.40 4.24 6.90
N LEU A 1033 -43.12 4.61 7.05
CA LEU A 1033 -42.36 5.30 6.03
C LEU A 1033 -42.25 4.49 4.73
N LEU A 1034 -42.22 3.16 4.80
CA LEU A 1034 -41.92 2.30 3.66
C LEU A 1034 -43.11 1.43 3.21
N PHE A 1035 -44.05 1.12 4.11
CA PHE A 1035 -45.10 0.14 3.89
C PHE A 1035 -46.49 0.65 4.31
N ASP A 1036 -46.70 1.01 5.58
CA ASP A 1036 -48.04 1.13 6.19
C ASP A 1036 -48.81 2.42 5.86
N CYS A 1037 -48.23 3.28 5.03
CA CYS A 1037 -48.91 4.50 4.58
C CYS A 1037 -49.85 4.14 3.43
N PRO A 1038 -51.14 4.56 3.45
CA PRO A 1038 -52.12 4.16 2.42
C PRO A 1038 -51.66 4.41 0.98
N SER A 1039 -50.97 5.53 0.71
CA SER A 1039 -50.43 5.82 -0.62
C SER A 1039 -49.28 4.90 -1.02
N LYS A 1040 -48.48 4.42 -0.05
CA LYS A 1040 -47.35 3.49 -0.28
C LYS A 1040 -47.86 2.05 -0.38
N GLU A 1041 -48.88 1.72 0.39
CA GLU A 1041 -49.59 0.45 0.34
C GLU A 1041 -50.14 0.19 -1.07
N LYS A 1042 -50.76 1.19 -1.71
CA LYS A 1042 -51.21 1.12 -3.11
C LYS A 1042 -50.08 0.76 -4.09
N VAL A 1043 -48.87 1.29 -3.88
CA VAL A 1043 -47.69 0.93 -4.70
C VAL A 1043 -47.32 -0.53 -4.47
N TRP A 1044 -47.28 -0.99 -3.22
CA TRP A 1044 -46.99 -2.40 -2.92
C TRP A 1044 -48.05 -3.35 -3.49
N GLN A 1045 -49.33 -3.02 -3.37
CA GLN A 1045 -50.44 -3.79 -3.94
C GLN A 1045 -50.32 -3.89 -5.47
N GLY A 1046 -49.98 -2.78 -6.15
CA GLY A 1046 -49.71 -2.80 -7.59
C GLY A 1046 -48.54 -3.71 -7.95
N VAL A 1047 -47.43 -3.64 -7.20
CA VAL A 1047 -46.26 -4.51 -7.43
C VAL A 1047 -46.57 -5.98 -7.17
N ILE A 1048 -47.35 -6.30 -6.12
CA ILE A 1048 -47.76 -7.67 -5.82
C ILE A 1048 -48.59 -8.23 -6.97
N PHE A 1049 -49.58 -7.46 -7.44
CA PHE A 1049 -50.47 -7.87 -8.52
C PHE A 1049 -49.74 -8.07 -9.85
N GLU A 1050 -48.82 -7.18 -10.20
CA GLU A 1050 -48.17 -7.16 -11.52
C GLU A 1050 -46.90 -8.01 -11.64
N PHE A 1051 -46.15 -8.20 -10.54
CA PHE A 1051 -44.83 -8.84 -10.60
C PHE A 1051 -44.71 -10.08 -9.73
N LEU A 1052 -45.46 -10.20 -8.64
CA LEU A 1052 -45.29 -11.26 -7.63
C LEU A 1052 -46.47 -12.25 -7.67
N TRP A 1053 -46.46 -13.24 -6.78
CA TRP A 1053 -47.58 -14.17 -6.66
C TRP A 1053 -48.75 -13.53 -5.88
N PRO A 1054 -50.02 -13.70 -6.30
CA PRO A 1054 -51.17 -12.99 -5.70
C PRO A 1054 -51.40 -13.24 -4.20
N THR A 1055 -50.86 -14.32 -3.63
CA THR A 1055 -50.97 -14.58 -2.18
C THR A 1055 -49.88 -13.90 -1.34
N THR A 1056 -48.92 -13.21 -1.97
CA THR A 1056 -47.84 -12.50 -1.26
C THR A 1056 -48.44 -11.32 -0.50
N SER A 1057 -48.30 -11.29 0.82
CA SER A 1057 -48.76 -10.18 1.67
C SER A 1057 -47.66 -9.12 1.86
N ILE A 1058 -48.05 -7.90 2.23
CA ILE A 1058 -47.09 -6.86 2.61
C ILE A 1058 -46.32 -7.26 3.88
N THR A 1059 -46.91 -8.06 4.76
CA THR A 1059 -46.24 -8.61 5.95
C THR A 1059 -45.11 -9.55 5.54
N ASP A 1060 -45.36 -10.44 4.57
CA ASP A 1060 -44.35 -11.36 4.04
C ASP A 1060 -43.16 -10.57 3.44
N ILE A 1061 -43.45 -9.50 2.70
CA ILE A 1061 -42.43 -8.59 2.14
C ILE A 1061 -41.59 -7.94 3.25
N LYS A 1062 -42.21 -7.50 4.34
CA LYS A 1062 -41.49 -6.88 5.47
C LYS A 1062 -40.57 -7.88 6.16
N GLU A 1063 -41.08 -9.07 6.45
CA GLU A 1063 -40.31 -10.14 7.10
C GLU A 1063 -39.14 -10.57 6.22
N ALA A 1064 -39.37 -10.72 4.91
CA ALA A 1064 -38.32 -11.02 3.93
C ALA A 1064 -37.24 -9.94 3.87
N LEU A 1065 -37.61 -8.66 3.91
CA LEU A 1065 -36.65 -7.55 3.90
C LEU A 1065 -35.90 -7.40 5.24
N LEU A 1066 -36.52 -7.72 6.38
CA LEU A 1066 -35.90 -7.65 7.71
C LEU A 1066 -34.95 -8.82 7.99
N SER A 1067 -35.26 -10.00 7.47
CA SER A 1067 -34.43 -11.22 7.59
C SER A 1067 -33.45 -11.40 6.42
N LEU A 1068 -33.66 -10.66 5.33
CA LEU A 1068 -33.02 -10.85 4.02
C LEU A 1068 -33.21 -12.28 3.48
N ASP A 1069 -34.26 -12.96 3.91
CA ASP A 1069 -34.70 -14.26 3.43
C ASP A 1069 -35.87 -14.07 2.47
N PHE A 1070 -35.68 -14.43 1.20
CA PHE A 1070 -36.69 -14.29 0.16
C PHE A 1070 -37.26 -15.65 -0.29
N SER A 1071 -37.03 -16.70 0.49
CA SER A 1071 -37.44 -18.07 0.14
C SER A 1071 -38.95 -18.20 -0.06
N ASP A 1072 -39.75 -17.46 0.71
CA ASP A 1072 -41.21 -17.46 0.60
C ASP A 1072 -41.73 -16.55 -0.53
N ILE A 1073 -40.86 -15.74 -1.14
CA ILE A 1073 -41.18 -14.86 -2.28
C ILE A 1073 -40.29 -15.25 -3.46
N TRP A 1074 -40.51 -16.46 -3.98
CA TRP A 1074 -39.66 -17.07 -5.02
C TRP A 1074 -40.19 -16.89 -6.44
N TYR A 1075 -41.47 -16.57 -6.63
CA TYR A 1075 -42.11 -16.46 -7.93
C TYR A 1075 -42.15 -15.00 -8.46
N SER A 1076 -41.74 -14.81 -9.72
CA SER A 1076 -41.86 -13.56 -10.49
C SER A 1076 -42.69 -13.81 -11.74
N GLN A 1077 -43.70 -12.97 -12.00
CA GLN A 1077 -44.48 -12.98 -13.26
C GLN A 1077 -43.63 -12.54 -14.47
N VAL A 1078 -42.51 -11.84 -14.24
CA VAL A 1078 -41.57 -11.39 -15.27
C VAL A 1078 -40.38 -12.33 -15.35
N LYS A 1079 -40.17 -12.95 -16.52
CA LYS A 1079 -39.02 -13.83 -16.79
C LYS A 1079 -37.70 -13.05 -16.78
N GLY A 1080 -36.66 -13.64 -16.19
CA GLY A 1080 -35.30 -13.09 -16.22
C GLY A 1080 -34.95 -12.14 -15.06
N ILE A 1081 -35.85 -11.93 -14.09
CA ILE A 1081 -35.55 -11.20 -12.85
C ILE A 1081 -36.04 -11.97 -11.63
N HIS A 1082 -35.23 -11.97 -10.57
CA HIS A 1082 -35.62 -12.56 -9.31
C HIS A 1082 -36.53 -11.61 -8.51
N PRO A 1083 -37.54 -12.14 -7.77
CA PRO A 1083 -38.49 -11.32 -7.01
C PRO A 1083 -37.83 -10.37 -6.01
N TYR A 1084 -36.77 -10.82 -5.31
CA TYR A 1084 -36.06 -9.97 -4.36
C TYR A 1084 -35.58 -8.67 -5.01
N ARG A 1085 -35.12 -8.69 -6.27
CA ARG A 1085 -34.68 -7.46 -6.98
C ARG A 1085 -35.83 -6.50 -7.20
N ILE A 1086 -37.01 -7.01 -7.53
CA ILE A 1086 -38.23 -6.20 -7.67
C ILE A 1086 -38.54 -5.53 -6.33
N LEU A 1087 -38.51 -6.26 -5.22
CA LEU A 1087 -38.71 -5.70 -3.87
C LEU A 1087 -37.70 -4.59 -3.55
N LEU A 1088 -36.41 -4.81 -3.85
CA LEU A 1088 -35.36 -3.82 -3.59
C LEU A 1088 -35.51 -2.55 -4.46
N ILE A 1089 -35.91 -2.71 -5.73
CA ILE A 1089 -36.23 -1.60 -6.63
C ILE A 1089 -37.41 -0.82 -6.06
N THR A 1090 -38.53 -1.49 -5.76
CA THR A 1090 -39.74 -0.87 -5.23
C THR A 1090 -39.46 -0.07 -3.97
N LEU A 1091 -38.74 -0.66 -3.01
CA LEU A 1091 -38.37 0.00 -1.75
C LEU A 1091 -37.59 1.30 -2.00
N SER A 1092 -36.63 1.25 -2.93
CA SER A 1092 -35.81 2.42 -3.27
C SER A 1092 -36.61 3.53 -3.95
N GLN A 1093 -37.60 3.17 -4.78
CA GLN A 1093 -38.45 4.12 -5.49
C GLN A 1093 -39.49 4.77 -4.57
N ILE A 1094 -40.11 4.00 -3.66
CA ILE A 1094 -40.98 4.54 -2.61
C ILE A 1094 -40.20 5.53 -1.74
N TRP A 1095 -39.00 5.17 -1.31
CA TRP A 1095 -38.15 6.06 -0.52
C TRP A 1095 -37.78 7.34 -1.30
N LEU A 1096 -37.39 7.21 -2.57
CA LEU A 1096 -37.03 8.35 -3.41
C LEU A 1096 -38.21 9.32 -3.59
N ALA A 1097 -39.39 8.78 -3.90
CA ALA A 1097 -40.61 9.57 -4.07
C ALA A 1097 -41.02 10.27 -2.77
N HIS A 1098 -40.90 9.59 -1.63
CA HIS A 1098 -41.13 10.21 -0.32
C HIS A 1098 -40.17 11.37 -0.07
N MET A 1099 -38.87 11.18 -0.34
CA MET A 1099 -37.89 12.25 -0.14
C MET A 1099 -38.11 13.43 -1.09
N ARG A 1100 -38.51 13.19 -2.34
CA ARG A 1100 -38.91 14.27 -3.28
C ARG A 1100 -40.15 15.02 -2.81
N PHE A 1101 -41.10 14.35 -2.18
CA PHE A 1101 -42.23 15.01 -1.54
C PHE A 1101 -41.77 15.93 -0.41
N VAL A 1102 -40.91 15.43 0.47
CA VAL A 1102 -40.43 16.17 1.65
C VAL A 1102 -39.53 17.36 1.28
N PHE A 1103 -38.61 17.20 0.33
CA PHE A 1103 -37.58 18.20 0.03
C PHE A 1103 -37.87 19.03 -1.23
N ASP A 1104 -38.52 18.44 -2.23
CA ASP A 1104 -38.75 19.09 -3.54
C ASP A 1104 -40.22 19.49 -3.73
N GLY A 1105 -41.10 19.21 -2.76
CA GLY A 1105 -42.54 19.47 -2.86
C GLY A 1105 -43.26 18.66 -3.94
N THR A 1106 -42.63 17.61 -4.47
CA THR A 1106 -43.21 16.79 -5.54
C THR A 1106 -44.30 15.89 -4.98
N ILE A 1107 -45.52 15.97 -5.51
CA ILE A 1107 -46.66 15.17 -5.04
C ILE A 1107 -46.35 13.67 -5.14
N PHE A 1108 -46.67 12.91 -4.09
CA PHE A 1108 -46.51 11.46 -4.06
C PHE A 1108 -47.67 10.80 -4.81
N VAL A 1109 -47.44 10.41 -6.08
CA VAL A 1109 -48.44 9.79 -6.95
C VAL A 1109 -48.11 8.30 -7.15
N PRO A 1110 -48.87 7.36 -6.56
CA PRO A 1110 -48.58 5.92 -6.63
C PRO A 1110 -48.44 5.37 -8.05
N GLU A 1111 -49.31 5.78 -8.97
CA GLU A 1111 -49.36 5.31 -10.35
C GLU A 1111 -48.10 5.70 -11.13
N ALA A 1112 -47.58 6.91 -10.90
CA ALA A 1112 -46.34 7.37 -11.51
C ALA A 1112 -45.12 6.58 -11.01
N ILE A 1113 -45.13 6.17 -9.74
CA ILE A 1113 -44.07 5.35 -9.13
C ILE A 1113 -44.08 3.93 -9.74
N LEU A 1114 -45.27 3.33 -9.90
CA LEU A 1114 -45.42 2.02 -10.54
C LEU A 1114 -44.87 2.00 -11.97
N VAL A 1115 -45.16 3.02 -12.78
CA VAL A 1115 -44.60 3.15 -14.14
C VAL A 1115 -43.06 3.17 -14.11
N HIS A 1116 -42.46 3.82 -13.12
CA HIS A 1116 -41.01 3.88 -13.00
C HIS A 1116 -40.41 2.55 -12.52
N ILE A 1117 -41.09 1.83 -11.63
CA ILE A 1117 -40.71 0.47 -11.23
C ILE A 1117 -40.72 -0.46 -12.45
N HIS A 1118 -41.78 -0.44 -13.27
CA HIS A 1118 -41.86 -1.19 -14.54
C HIS A 1118 -40.66 -0.96 -15.44
N SER A 1119 -40.34 0.32 -15.69
CA SER A 1119 -39.21 0.69 -16.54
C SER A 1119 -37.89 0.17 -15.98
N THR A 1120 -37.67 0.29 -14.66
CA THR A 1120 -36.43 -0.12 -14.00
C THR A 1120 -36.27 -1.64 -13.99
N VAL A 1121 -37.36 -2.38 -13.77
CA VAL A 1121 -37.37 -3.86 -13.81
C VAL A 1121 -37.02 -4.36 -15.20
N ARG A 1122 -37.65 -3.82 -16.26
CA ARG A 1122 -37.33 -4.18 -17.64
C ARG A 1122 -35.87 -3.93 -17.99
N GLN A 1123 -35.36 -2.74 -17.64
CA GLN A 1123 -33.94 -2.41 -17.86
C GLN A 1123 -33.00 -3.39 -17.15
N THR A 1124 -33.33 -3.81 -15.92
CA THR A 1124 -32.51 -4.75 -15.16
C THR A 1124 -32.45 -6.12 -15.82
N VAL A 1125 -33.58 -6.60 -16.37
CA VAL A 1125 -33.64 -7.85 -17.14
C VAL A 1125 -32.76 -7.76 -18.40
N ASP A 1126 -32.84 -6.65 -19.14
CA ASP A 1126 -32.05 -6.45 -20.36
C ASP A 1126 -30.54 -6.39 -20.07
N GLU A 1127 -30.13 -5.74 -18.98
CA GLU A 1127 -28.73 -5.65 -18.55
C GLU A 1127 -28.15 -7.01 -18.12
N ASP A 1128 -28.90 -7.80 -17.34
CA ASP A 1128 -28.47 -9.13 -16.88
C ASP A 1128 -28.42 -10.15 -18.06
N GLN A 1129 -29.29 -10.02 -19.08
CA GLN A 1129 -29.19 -10.80 -20.32
C GLN A 1129 -27.93 -10.49 -21.12
N ILE A 1130 -27.52 -9.22 -21.22
CA ILE A 1130 -26.26 -8.83 -21.87
C ILE A 1130 -25.05 -9.34 -21.07
N HIS A 1131 -25.11 -9.28 -19.74
CA HIS A 1131 -24.03 -9.75 -18.88
C HIS A 1131 -23.85 -11.28 -18.86
N SER A 1132 -24.92 -12.06 -19.04
CA SER A 1132 -24.84 -13.53 -19.11
C SER A 1132 -24.36 -14.07 -20.47
N LEU A 1133 -24.40 -13.23 -21.52
CA LEU A 1133 -23.83 -13.51 -22.84
C LEU A 1133 -22.33 -13.15 -22.98
N LEU A 1134 -21.75 -12.47 -21.99
CA LEU A 1134 -20.34 -12.00 -21.94
C LEU A 1134 -19.48 -12.88 -21.04
#